data_AF-A0A9X8MU82-F1
#
_entry.id   AF-A0A9X8MU82-F1
#
_cell.length_a   1.000
_cell.length_b   1.000
_cell.length_c   1.000
_cell.angle_alpha   90.00
_cell.angle_beta   90.00
_cell.angle_gamma   90.00
#
_symmetry.space_group_name_H-M   'P 1'
#
loop_
_entity.id
_entity.type
_entity.pdbx_description
1 polymer ?
#
loop_
_entity_poly.entity_id
_entity_poly.type
_entity_poly.pdbx_seq_one_letter_code
_entity_poly.pdbx_strand_id
1 'polypeptide(L)'
;MAMTVGMLQEWLNGISSGQELALPDGLPDELGDLKNAVNVKALADWFAVGESLKGIDPDAENLRLGGTIAPDAPAISLWFFAGDGSESMADDAEIIGVQIAVSLKDHPVASVLSDIGLQDLSLVYEIRMLDGAAVREIYAQADLPVQGGEPLLITCMLDFDAGQKSFEFIVEPESGREGNIAEAFFGLFGADLPPFLKDIAVVRLALAYDGSVGSSGFRVEVDTRLQLGDITADLDVTAALSKRSGSLGYDQEYTARLVLEVPAQSGDEGERLLLAFQGTIDKPSSGSWELSASLGDDGEALSLALVARAMGIDIPPDVVALVPAFHGASFLYRFPAGTSQQGSLAMSAEVGLVRLVLVSVPALSGASATRLVAVQGNVQARASDLPLLGERIPASRDLVVDTVHFVYTARQLPVDEVKRLNLLMEGLSGEGRGLPLVLLEQPLQRGMTISASITAGGVALLTLVRRPDAPTGSGTVVLGRERAAEKGEPAKDQDLGGFAIGPVRFHHAGLGYAFGRLFVALDATMAVGPLTVELLGLGLGVDKDWNVTPELRGASVALERPGPPKVAIAGAFTRLDLGPKFELTFAATGRIEIQDLISLQLAGSWARNQAGWDSIFAYAELVAGKNRVNGLFSVGPVTFTGIALGFGINSTVRIPTTSEVNHFPLVNRLGARPNAPGGEVEKLTPAQAMNELVGPGGWVTPAQGQYWVAGGMEFTVYRFIQARAIALVEWGEAGWKAMLAGRTTLALPPTTVPDESKASAQAADLGLSLGGPLGQVIVDFVFAYDSALGRFSMDTVIAGGSYILDPQATLTGGISFYVWGKNLPAQGVRKGFVLSAGGYHPDFRVPAYYPKPPRIGLVWERGPVSIRAQAYAALTDGAFMAGGELAAVYDNGHGINLRAWFTAYVHALVQWKPFYADLALGLSIGVAATVKVLFVRIRISLEVGVDLQLWLPPVGGRARVKVWFITFTLGFGSDRKGAPPADWEDFHVQLPAPSRTVLKQGCELPDVTQEESEARTAAAEPELVRIDGFTAAVESALPASKITLNDRLFAGSDDARIDIRPMRLTGVVSEQVVRILDQRGGQYDWERAGWTVTATREDLPQALWGKPLANPNQALNKPGLVDDCLTGLTIQVPGPTRSLGVGPVPAEALDVDGLPPGRMPLRDETVAGPSPVADPHSIALIGETLDDTDPETGTVGRRTRAHDALAALGLAPGSDGSLTRTARLIGTTLTDAPLLTEAAR
;
A
#
# COMPACT_ATOMS: atom_id res chain seq x y z
N MET A 1 -78.70 -53.24 8.41
CA MET A 1 -78.78 -52.66 7.05
C MET A 1 -78.48 -51.18 7.25
N ALA A 2 -77.54 -50.60 6.50
CA ALA A 2 -77.14 -49.21 6.71
C ALA A 2 -78.25 -48.25 6.23
N MET A 3 -78.45 -47.14 6.93
CA MET A 3 -79.44 -46.11 6.61
C MET A 3 -79.05 -45.38 5.32
N THR A 4 -79.92 -45.42 4.31
CA THR A 4 -79.74 -44.60 3.09
C THR A 4 -80.53 -43.29 3.17
N VAL A 5 -80.18 -42.32 2.33
CA VAL A 5 -80.88 -41.03 2.18
C VAL A 5 -82.39 -41.23 2.01
N GLY A 6 -82.83 -42.11 1.10
CA GLY A 6 -84.26 -42.37 0.87
C GLY A 6 -84.96 -42.99 2.09
N MET A 7 -84.28 -43.89 2.82
CA MET A 7 -84.82 -44.47 4.07
C MET A 7 -84.94 -43.42 5.19
N LEU A 8 -83.97 -42.49 5.26
CA LEU A 8 -83.97 -41.40 6.25
C LEU A 8 -85.06 -40.36 5.93
N GLN A 9 -85.27 -40.03 4.64
CA GLN A 9 -86.34 -39.13 4.21
C GLN A 9 -87.73 -39.69 4.51
N GLU A 10 -87.93 -41.00 4.29
CA GLU A 10 -89.19 -41.68 4.61
C GLU A 10 -89.45 -41.67 6.12
N TRP A 11 -88.39 -41.83 6.94
CA TRP A 11 -88.48 -41.68 8.38
C TRP A 11 -88.81 -40.24 8.82
N LEU A 12 -88.12 -39.22 8.28
CA LEU A 12 -88.37 -37.81 8.60
C LEU A 12 -89.80 -37.39 8.27
N ASN A 13 -90.35 -37.83 7.13
CA ASN A 13 -91.73 -37.55 6.72
C ASN A 13 -92.79 -38.23 7.62
N GLY A 14 -92.43 -39.29 8.34
CA GLY A 14 -93.32 -40.03 9.23
C GLY A 14 -93.51 -39.42 10.63
N ILE A 15 -92.76 -38.37 10.97
CA ILE A 15 -92.75 -37.76 12.32
C ILE A 15 -93.93 -36.78 12.48
N SER A 16 -94.72 -36.92 13.55
CA SER A 16 -95.85 -36.02 13.88
C SER A 16 -95.69 -35.34 15.24
N SER A 17 -96.30 -34.16 15.42
CA SER A 17 -96.03 -33.28 16.56
C SER A 17 -96.54 -33.87 17.90
N GLY A 18 -95.59 -34.18 18.80
CA GLY A 18 -95.85 -34.64 20.16
C GLY A 18 -95.43 -36.09 20.47
N GLN A 19 -94.79 -36.79 19.54
CA GLN A 19 -94.24 -38.13 19.77
C GLN A 19 -92.81 -38.07 20.35
N GLU A 20 -92.49 -38.95 21.30
CA GLU A 20 -91.13 -39.10 21.82
C GLU A 20 -90.22 -39.64 20.70
N LEU A 21 -89.16 -38.91 20.36
CA LEU A 21 -88.38 -39.15 19.15
C LEU A 21 -87.34 -40.25 19.39
N ALA A 22 -87.49 -41.38 18.69
CA ALA A 22 -86.49 -42.45 18.65
C ALA A 22 -85.87 -42.49 17.25
N LEU A 23 -84.53 -42.54 17.17
CA LEU A 23 -83.81 -42.62 15.90
C LEU A 23 -84.13 -43.93 15.17
N PRO A 24 -84.11 -43.92 13.83
CA PRO A 24 -84.44 -45.12 13.06
C PRO A 24 -83.31 -46.14 13.11
N ASP A 25 -83.67 -47.42 13.16
CA ASP A 25 -82.72 -48.54 13.17
C ASP A 25 -81.91 -48.56 11.85
N GLY A 26 -80.58 -48.59 11.94
CA GLY A 26 -79.67 -48.72 10.78
C GLY A 26 -78.72 -47.54 10.55
N LEU A 27 -78.80 -46.46 11.32
CA LEU A 27 -77.70 -45.48 11.42
C LEU A 27 -76.45 -46.16 12.01
N PRO A 28 -75.21 -45.72 11.66
CA PRO A 28 -73.99 -46.18 12.32
C PRO A 28 -74.15 -46.17 13.85
N ASP A 29 -73.65 -47.21 14.54
CA ASP A 29 -73.86 -47.37 15.99
C ASP A 29 -73.39 -46.14 16.81
N GLU A 30 -72.39 -45.41 16.31
CA GLU A 30 -71.89 -44.16 16.91
C GLU A 30 -72.84 -42.95 16.72
N LEU A 31 -73.81 -43.03 15.81
CA LEU A 31 -74.88 -42.04 15.56
C LEU A 31 -76.23 -42.44 16.18
N GLY A 32 -76.49 -43.73 16.37
CA GLY A 32 -77.77 -44.29 16.86
C GLY A 32 -78.13 -43.89 18.29
N ASP A 33 -77.15 -43.39 19.05
CA ASP A 33 -77.35 -42.88 20.41
C ASP A 33 -76.93 -41.41 20.45
N LEU A 34 -77.64 -40.56 19.70
CA LEU A 34 -77.38 -39.12 19.62
C LEU A 34 -77.30 -38.43 20.99
N LYS A 35 -77.96 -39.02 22.00
CA LYS A 35 -77.93 -38.61 23.41
C LYS A 35 -76.54 -38.79 24.06
N ASN A 36 -75.74 -39.72 23.56
CA ASN A 36 -74.38 -40.03 23.99
C ASN A 36 -73.30 -39.55 23.01
N ALA A 37 -73.65 -39.30 21.74
CA ALA A 37 -72.74 -38.82 20.69
C ALA A 37 -72.41 -37.32 20.82
N VAL A 38 -73.37 -36.55 21.36
CA VAL A 38 -73.18 -35.17 21.80
C VAL A 38 -72.73 -35.19 23.24
N ASN A 39 -71.56 -34.62 23.56
CA ASN A 39 -71.21 -34.37 24.95
C ASN A 39 -72.11 -33.25 25.49
N VAL A 40 -73.33 -33.62 25.91
CA VAL A 40 -74.33 -32.69 26.46
C VAL A 40 -73.75 -31.92 27.65
N LYS A 41 -72.77 -32.50 28.36
CA LYS A 41 -72.07 -31.83 29.46
C LYS A 41 -71.24 -30.63 28.99
N ALA A 42 -70.59 -30.72 27.82
CA ALA A 42 -69.85 -29.61 27.23
C ALA A 42 -70.79 -28.49 26.71
N LEU A 43 -71.95 -28.86 26.16
CA LEU A 43 -72.98 -27.90 25.73
C LEU A 43 -73.81 -27.31 26.87
N ALA A 44 -73.97 -28.04 27.99
CA ALA A 44 -74.76 -27.62 29.15
C ALA A 44 -74.15 -26.42 29.89
N ASP A 45 -72.84 -26.21 29.73
CA ASP A 45 -72.16 -25.02 30.24
C ASP A 45 -72.35 -23.79 29.34
N TRP A 46 -72.81 -23.97 28.08
CA TRP A 46 -73.10 -22.91 27.11
C TRP A 46 -74.62 -22.64 26.97
N PHE A 47 -75.47 -23.65 27.14
CA PHE A 47 -76.94 -23.55 27.01
C PHE A 47 -77.69 -24.31 28.11
N ALA A 48 -78.88 -23.83 28.46
CA ALA A 48 -79.81 -24.58 29.30
C ALA A 48 -80.46 -25.71 28.47
N VAL A 49 -79.89 -26.91 28.54
CA VAL A 49 -80.36 -28.08 27.77
C VAL A 49 -81.43 -28.85 28.56
N GLY A 50 -82.62 -29.02 27.98
CA GLY A 50 -83.65 -29.97 28.41
C GLY A 50 -83.51 -31.34 27.73
N GLU A 51 -84.13 -32.38 28.28
CA GLU A 51 -83.92 -33.77 27.81
C GLU A 51 -84.70 -34.15 26.54
N SER A 52 -85.51 -33.27 25.95
CA SER A 52 -86.38 -33.58 24.81
C SER A 52 -86.60 -32.39 23.86
N LEU A 53 -86.46 -32.60 22.55
CA LEU A 53 -86.83 -31.63 21.50
C LEU A 53 -88.35 -31.41 21.46
N LYS A 54 -88.79 -30.15 21.39
CA LYS A 54 -90.19 -29.70 21.26
C LYS A 54 -90.32 -28.85 19.99
N GLY A 55 -91.54 -28.74 19.45
CA GLY A 55 -91.78 -27.97 18.22
C GLY A 55 -90.99 -28.50 17.01
N ILE A 56 -90.99 -29.83 16.85
CA ILE A 56 -90.23 -30.54 15.82
C ILE A 56 -90.77 -30.17 14.43
N ASP A 57 -89.85 -29.80 13.54
CA ASP A 57 -90.09 -29.41 12.15
C ASP A 57 -89.16 -30.25 11.24
N PRO A 58 -89.62 -31.41 10.74
CA PRO A 58 -88.83 -32.25 9.85
C PRO A 58 -88.86 -31.69 8.42
N ASP A 59 -87.68 -31.54 7.83
CA ASP A 59 -87.47 -31.16 6.44
C ASP A 59 -86.72 -32.29 5.73
N ALA A 60 -87.49 -33.21 5.15
CA ALA A 60 -86.95 -34.38 4.47
C ALA A 60 -86.17 -34.01 3.20
N GLU A 61 -86.53 -32.94 2.48
CA GLU A 61 -85.82 -32.55 1.25
C GLU A 61 -84.37 -32.16 1.53
N ASN A 62 -84.11 -31.50 2.66
CA ASN A 62 -82.78 -31.05 3.07
C ASN A 62 -82.11 -31.95 4.11
N LEU A 63 -82.64 -33.16 4.35
CA LEU A 63 -82.16 -34.10 5.38
C LEU A 63 -81.98 -33.45 6.76
N ARG A 64 -82.88 -32.53 7.09
CA ARG A 64 -82.79 -31.68 8.27
C ARG A 64 -83.93 -31.99 9.23
N LEU A 65 -83.59 -32.04 10.51
CA LEU A 65 -84.57 -32.05 11.59
C LEU A 65 -84.39 -30.82 12.46
N GLY A 66 -85.36 -29.90 12.42
CA GLY A 66 -85.40 -28.71 13.26
C GLY A 66 -86.20 -28.91 14.53
N GLY A 67 -85.85 -28.19 15.60
CA GLY A 67 -86.74 -28.00 16.75
C GLY A 67 -86.10 -27.19 17.87
N THR A 68 -86.81 -27.07 19.00
CA THR A 68 -86.38 -26.30 20.18
C THR A 68 -86.39 -27.17 21.43
N ILE A 69 -85.34 -27.14 22.24
CA ILE A 69 -85.26 -28.00 23.44
C ILE A 69 -86.06 -27.42 24.63
N ALA A 70 -86.35 -26.11 24.60
CA ALA A 70 -87.25 -25.41 25.52
C ALA A 70 -87.85 -24.17 24.81
N PRO A 71 -88.97 -23.60 25.31
CA PRO A 71 -89.58 -22.40 24.70
C PRO A 71 -88.62 -21.20 24.61
N ASP A 72 -87.62 -21.15 25.49
CA ASP A 72 -86.62 -20.08 25.60
C ASP A 72 -85.20 -20.55 25.21
N ALA A 73 -85.06 -21.71 24.55
CA ALA A 73 -83.77 -22.26 24.10
C ALA A 73 -83.55 -22.01 22.59
N PRO A 74 -82.28 -21.90 22.14
CA PRO A 74 -81.97 -21.67 20.72
C PRO A 74 -82.50 -22.81 19.83
N ALA A 75 -82.84 -22.45 18.59
CA ALA A 75 -83.22 -23.42 17.57
C ALA A 75 -82.03 -24.34 17.29
N ILE A 76 -82.28 -25.64 17.37
CA ILE A 76 -81.30 -26.68 17.04
C ILE A 76 -81.72 -27.30 15.72
N SER A 77 -80.74 -27.46 14.84
CA SER A 77 -80.92 -28.13 13.57
C SER A 77 -79.94 -29.28 13.49
N LEU A 78 -80.48 -30.49 13.32
CA LEU A 78 -79.69 -31.66 12.96
C LEU A 78 -79.69 -31.77 11.45
N TRP A 79 -78.51 -31.85 10.87
CA TRP A 79 -78.27 -32.01 9.45
C TRP A 79 -77.57 -33.33 9.24
N PHE A 80 -78.19 -34.23 8.48
CA PHE A 80 -77.57 -35.49 8.09
C PHE A 80 -76.97 -35.34 6.70
N PHE A 81 -75.76 -35.86 6.50
CA PHE A 81 -75.09 -35.75 5.20
C PHE A 81 -74.52 -37.11 4.77
N ALA A 82 -74.62 -37.36 3.47
CA ALA A 82 -74.09 -38.54 2.80
C ALA A 82 -72.67 -38.29 2.27
N GLY A 83 -71.93 -39.37 2.03
CA GLY A 83 -70.48 -39.31 1.78
C GLY A 83 -70.04 -38.97 0.38
N ASP A 84 -70.96 -38.76 -0.57
CA ASP A 84 -70.57 -38.18 -1.86
C ASP A 84 -70.81 -36.67 -1.82
N GLY A 85 -69.75 -35.89 -2.09
CA GLY A 85 -69.82 -34.43 -2.14
C GLY A 85 -70.49 -33.93 -3.42
N SER A 86 -71.62 -34.53 -3.82
CA SER A 86 -72.42 -34.11 -4.97
C SER A 86 -73.62 -33.27 -4.51
N GLU A 87 -73.95 -32.19 -5.24
CA GLU A 87 -75.04 -31.27 -4.88
C GLU A 87 -76.46 -31.89 -5.00
N SER A 88 -76.60 -33.14 -5.46
CA SER A 88 -77.88 -33.86 -5.51
C SER A 88 -77.78 -35.23 -4.85
N MET A 89 -78.36 -35.38 -3.66
CA MET A 89 -78.26 -36.62 -2.88
C MET A 89 -79.13 -37.75 -3.49
N ALA A 90 -78.51 -38.86 -3.90
CA ALA A 90 -79.22 -40.03 -4.42
C ALA A 90 -79.88 -40.85 -3.29
N ASP A 91 -81.09 -41.39 -3.53
CA ASP A 91 -81.89 -42.11 -2.52
C ASP A 91 -81.19 -43.34 -1.90
N ASP A 92 -80.21 -43.93 -2.59
CA ASP A 92 -79.43 -45.08 -2.12
C ASP A 92 -78.11 -44.70 -1.43
N ALA A 93 -77.76 -43.41 -1.34
CA ALA A 93 -76.53 -42.94 -0.70
C ALA A 93 -76.56 -43.17 0.81
N GLU A 94 -75.44 -43.64 1.37
CA GLU A 94 -75.31 -43.95 2.81
C GLU A 94 -75.03 -42.67 3.62
N ILE A 95 -75.72 -42.53 4.75
CA ILE A 95 -75.53 -41.41 5.68
C ILE A 95 -74.23 -41.64 6.48
N ILE A 96 -73.25 -40.74 6.35
CA ILE A 96 -71.91 -40.91 6.94
C ILE A 96 -71.63 -39.99 8.14
N GLY A 97 -72.51 -39.03 8.41
CA GLY A 97 -72.29 -38.06 9.47
C GLY A 97 -73.54 -37.26 9.81
N VAL A 98 -73.46 -36.61 10.97
CA VAL A 98 -74.47 -35.67 11.44
C VAL A 98 -73.77 -34.41 11.93
N GLN A 99 -74.29 -33.26 11.51
CA GLN A 99 -73.94 -31.96 12.03
C GLN A 99 -75.08 -31.47 12.90
N ILE A 100 -74.73 -31.00 14.08
CA ILE A 100 -75.67 -30.40 15.01
C ILE A 100 -75.31 -28.94 15.10
N ALA A 101 -76.12 -28.12 14.45
CA ALA A 101 -75.97 -26.68 14.47
C ALA A 101 -76.92 -26.10 15.51
N VAL A 102 -76.35 -25.36 16.47
CA VAL A 102 -77.10 -24.59 17.47
C VAL A 102 -76.94 -23.12 17.16
N SER A 103 -78.04 -22.40 16.96
CA SER A 103 -77.96 -20.95 16.72
C SER A 103 -77.42 -20.24 17.96
N LEU A 104 -76.41 -19.38 17.77
CA LEU A 104 -75.75 -18.63 18.85
C LEU A 104 -76.31 -17.22 19.03
N LYS A 105 -77.38 -16.86 18.29
CA LYS A 105 -77.92 -15.49 18.21
C LYS A 105 -78.25 -14.86 19.57
N ASP A 106 -78.77 -15.65 20.52
CA ASP A 106 -79.17 -15.20 21.85
C ASP A 106 -78.20 -15.63 22.97
N HIS A 107 -77.00 -16.13 22.62
CA HIS A 107 -76.02 -16.62 23.60
C HIS A 107 -75.33 -15.48 24.36
N PRO A 108 -75.20 -15.52 25.71
CA PRO A 108 -74.77 -14.37 26.53
C PRO A 108 -73.39 -13.78 26.19
N VAL A 109 -72.49 -14.60 25.62
CA VAL A 109 -71.12 -14.20 25.25
C VAL A 109 -70.97 -14.02 23.74
N ALA A 110 -71.75 -14.76 22.93
CA ALA A 110 -71.57 -14.81 21.48
C ALA A 110 -72.57 -13.92 20.72
N SER A 111 -73.65 -13.45 21.35
CA SER A 111 -74.59 -12.48 20.75
C SER A 111 -73.89 -11.17 20.35
N VAL A 112 -72.79 -10.83 21.03
CA VAL A 112 -71.94 -9.67 20.69
C VAL A 112 -71.37 -9.76 19.27
N LEU A 113 -71.18 -10.97 18.73
CA LEU A 113 -70.72 -11.21 17.36
C LEU A 113 -71.84 -10.95 16.34
N SER A 114 -73.09 -11.24 16.70
CA SER A 114 -74.25 -10.88 15.88
C SER A 114 -74.54 -9.37 15.93
N ASP A 115 -74.30 -8.71 17.06
CA ASP A 115 -74.46 -7.26 17.23
C ASP A 115 -73.51 -6.44 16.33
N ILE A 116 -72.36 -7.01 15.95
CA ILE A 116 -71.40 -6.39 15.02
C ILE A 116 -71.67 -6.77 13.55
N GLY A 117 -72.74 -7.52 13.27
CA GLY A 117 -73.21 -7.77 11.91
C GLY A 117 -72.78 -9.10 11.28
N LEU A 118 -72.16 -10.02 12.03
CA LEU A 118 -72.00 -11.40 11.58
C LEU A 118 -73.37 -12.09 11.55
N GLN A 119 -73.66 -12.77 10.44
CA GLN A 119 -74.94 -13.42 10.19
C GLN A 119 -74.84 -14.92 10.43
N ASP A 120 -75.97 -15.57 10.66
CA ASP A 120 -76.09 -17.03 10.76
C ASP A 120 -75.08 -17.72 11.72
N LEU A 121 -74.69 -16.99 12.77
CA LEU A 121 -73.76 -17.47 13.79
C LEU A 121 -74.31 -18.73 14.46
N SER A 122 -73.59 -19.83 14.28
CA SER A 122 -73.97 -21.15 14.75
C SER A 122 -72.77 -21.88 15.36
N LEU A 123 -73.04 -22.60 16.44
CA LEU A 123 -72.12 -23.57 17.00
C LEU A 123 -72.40 -24.88 16.29
N VAL A 124 -71.40 -25.40 15.60
CA VAL A 124 -71.51 -26.66 14.88
C VAL A 124 -70.73 -27.71 15.66
N TYR A 125 -71.46 -28.73 16.08
CA TYR A 125 -70.87 -29.98 16.53
C TYR A 125 -71.00 -30.98 15.40
N GLU A 126 -69.89 -31.34 14.80
CA GLU A 126 -69.85 -32.27 13.70
C GLU A 126 -69.34 -33.64 14.16
N ILE A 127 -70.08 -34.68 13.80
CA ILE A 127 -69.62 -36.06 13.88
C ILE A 127 -69.60 -36.62 12.47
N ARG A 128 -68.41 -36.94 11.97
CA ARG A 128 -68.22 -37.51 10.64
C ARG A 128 -67.47 -38.81 10.74
N MET A 129 -67.94 -39.83 10.03
CA MET A 129 -67.17 -41.05 9.82
C MET A 129 -66.12 -40.79 8.73
N LEU A 130 -64.84 -40.83 9.12
CA LEU A 130 -63.71 -40.77 8.20
C LEU A 130 -62.94 -42.10 8.32
N ASP A 131 -62.83 -42.86 7.23
CA ASP A 131 -62.13 -44.14 7.19
C ASP A 131 -62.51 -45.15 8.29
N GLY A 132 -63.80 -45.19 8.66
CA GLY A 132 -64.33 -46.12 9.67
C GLY A 132 -64.13 -45.69 11.12
N ALA A 133 -63.62 -44.48 11.38
CA ALA A 133 -63.54 -43.87 12.70
C ALA A 133 -64.34 -42.56 12.75
N ALA A 134 -64.98 -42.26 13.88
CA ALA A 134 -65.67 -40.99 14.06
C ALA A 134 -64.70 -39.86 14.43
N VAL A 135 -64.58 -38.87 13.56
CA VAL A 135 -63.95 -37.57 13.84
C VAL A 135 -65.02 -36.65 14.42
N ARG A 136 -64.67 -35.96 15.51
CA ARG A 136 -65.56 -35.06 16.25
C ARG A 136 -64.92 -33.70 16.33
N GLU A 137 -65.56 -32.70 15.76
CA GLU A 137 -65.08 -31.32 15.76
C GLU A 137 -66.15 -30.38 16.32
N ILE A 138 -65.70 -29.39 17.10
CA ILE A 138 -66.54 -28.30 17.57
C ILE A 138 -65.96 -27.02 17.00
N TYR A 139 -66.77 -26.27 16.27
CA TYR A 139 -66.38 -24.96 15.81
C TYR A 139 -67.59 -24.04 15.77
N ALA A 140 -67.35 -22.75 15.99
CA ALA A 140 -68.33 -21.73 15.67
C ALA A 140 -68.14 -21.32 14.21
N GLN A 141 -69.23 -21.17 13.47
CA GLN A 141 -69.21 -20.62 12.13
C GLN A 141 -70.16 -19.43 12.04
N ALA A 142 -69.82 -18.47 11.18
CA ALA A 142 -70.63 -17.31 10.91
C ALA A 142 -70.48 -16.89 9.45
N ASP A 143 -71.49 -16.20 8.94
CA ASP A 143 -71.44 -15.59 7.62
C ASP A 143 -71.02 -14.13 7.75
N LEU A 144 -69.91 -13.80 7.09
CA LEU A 144 -69.42 -12.44 6.93
C LEU A 144 -70.01 -11.84 5.65
N PRO A 145 -70.90 -10.83 5.73
CA PRO A 145 -71.40 -10.17 4.54
C PRO A 145 -70.29 -9.38 3.84
N VAL A 146 -69.98 -9.74 2.60
CA VAL A 146 -69.02 -9.03 1.74
C VAL A 146 -69.79 -8.19 0.71
N GLN A 147 -69.40 -6.94 0.50
CA GLN A 147 -70.08 -6.07 -0.47
C GLN A 147 -69.89 -6.61 -1.91
N GLY A 148 -71.00 -6.96 -2.57
CA GLY A 148 -71.02 -7.33 -3.99
C GLY A 148 -70.74 -8.81 -4.32
N GLY A 149 -70.86 -9.71 -3.34
CA GLY A 149 -70.71 -11.16 -3.52
C GLY A 149 -71.58 -11.98 -2.54
N GLU A 150 -71.43 -13.31 -2.59
CA GLU A 150 -72.00 -14.20 -1.57
C GLU A 150 -71.29 -14.01 -0.22
N PRO A 151 -72.00 -14.16 0.92
CA PRO A 151 -71.39 -14.06 2.23
C PRO A 151 -70.26 -15.08 2.39
N LEU A 152 -69.17 -14.68 3.07
CA LEU A 152 -68.02 -15.54 3.30
C LEU A 152 -68.20 -16.29 4.62
N LEU A 153 -68.16 -17.62 4.57
CA LEU A 153 -68.18 -18.45 5.78
C LEU A 153 -66.85 -18.29 6.53
N ILE A 154 -66.92 -17.82 7.77
CA ILE A 154 -65.77 -17.74 8.68
C ILE A 154 -65.94 -18.77 9.80
N THR A 155 -64.84 -19.44 10.16
CA THR A 155 -64.87 -20.49 11.20
C THR A 155 -63.91 -20.15 12.34
N CYS A 156 -64.28 -20.56 13.54
CA CYS A 156 -63.50 -20.45 14.76
C CYS A 156 -63.49 -21.82 15.42
N MET A 157 -62.33 -22.48 15.41
CA MET A 157 -62.14 -23.75 16.07
C MET A 157 -62.27 -23.59 17.58
N LEU A 158 -63.03 -24.48 18.22
CA LEU A 158 -63.24 -24.49 19.66
C LEU A 158 -62.61 -25.73 20.28
N ASP A 159 -61.97 -25.57 21.44
CA ASP A 159 -61.54 -26.72 22.24
C ASP A 159 -62.70 -27.19 23.13
N PHE A 160 -62.70 -28.46 23.52
CA PHE A 160 -63.77 -29.11 24.29
C PHE A 160 -63.86 -28.65 25.76
N ASP A 161 -63.03 -27.70 26.19
CA ASP A 161 -62.95 -27.22 27.56
C ASP A 161 -63.96 -26.09 27.85
N ALA A 162 -64.81 -26.31 28.87
CA ALA A 162 -65.85 -25.37 29.27
C ALA A 162 -65.23 -24.16 30.00
N GLY A 163 -65.16 -23.03 29.29
CA GLY A 163 -64.66 -21.77 29.87
C GLY A 163 -63.99 -20.81 28.89
N GLN A 164 -63.88 -21.19 27.60
CA GLN A 164 -63.31 -20.33 26.57
C GLN A 164 -64.12 -19.03 26.42
N LYS A 165 -63.49 -17.91 26.74
CA LYS A 165 -64.06 -16.56 26.62
C LYS A 165 -63.45 -15.77 25.46
N SER A 166 -62.55 -16.39 24.69
CA SER A 166 -61.85 -15.78 23.58
C SER A 166 -62.02 -16.61 22.31
N PHE A 167 -62.33 -15.95 21.20
CA PHE A 167 -62.66 -16.57 19.92
C PHE A 167 -61.80 -15.93 18.82
N GLU A 168 -61.26 -16.74 17.92
CA GLU A 168 -60.49 -16.25 16.78
C GLU A 168 -61.08 -16.84 15.50
N PHE A 169 -61.68 -15.98 14.68
CA PHE A 169 -62.21 -16.36 13.36
C PHE A 169 -61.14 -16.05 12.32
N ILE A 170 -60.62 -17.08 11.66
CA ILE A 170 -59.51 -16.94 10.71
C ILE A 170 -60.03 -17.08 9.28
N VAL A 171 -59.53 -16.23 8.39
CA VAL A 171 -59.78 -16.26 6.95
C VAL A 171 -58.47 -16.08 6.20
N GLU A 172 -58.19 -16.99 5.28
CA GLU A 172 -57.14 -16.83 4.26
C GLU A 172 -57.79 -16.34 2.96
N PRO A 173 -57.59 -15.08 2.55
CA PRO A 173 -58.26 -14.53 1.39
C PRO A 173 -57.74 -15.17 0.08
N GLU A 174 -58.66 -15.49 -0.84
CA GLU A 174 -58.30 -15.89 -2.21
C GLU A 174 -57.65 -14.71 -2.96
N SER A 175 -56.67 -15.00 -3.82
CA SER A 175 -55.94 -13.97 -4.58
C SER A 175 -56.87 -13.05 -5.38
N GLY A 176 -56.78 -11.73 -5.14
CA GLY A 176 -57.60 -10.69 -5.77
C GLY A 176 -58.86 -10.29 -5.01
N ARG A 177 -59.16 -10.91 -3.86
CA ARG A 177 -60.31 -10.57 -2.98
C ARG A 177 -59.90 -10.00 -1.62
N GLU A 178 -58.59 -9.85 -1.37
CA GLU A 178 -57.99 -9.49 -0.09
C GLU A 178 -58.54 -8.16 0.47
N GLY A 179 -58.60 -7.13 -0.37
CA GLY A 179 -59.09 -5.80 0.03
C GLY A 179 -60.57 -5.76 0.40
N ASN A 180 -61.41 -6.50 -0.33
CA ASN A 180 -62.85 -6.57 -0.06
C ASN A 180 -63.14 -7.29 1.26
N ILE A 181 -62.36 -8.32 1.58
CA ILE A 181 -62.50 -9.09 2.82
C ILE A 181 -62.01 -8.24 4.01
N ALA A 182 -60.88 -7.55 3.88
CA ALA A 182 -60.40 -6.64 4.92
C ALA A 182 -61.40 -5.49 5.16
N GLU A 183 -61.94 -4.86 4.11
CA GLU A 183 -63.01 -3.85 4.24
C GLU A 183 -64.26 -4.40 4.95
N ALA A 184 -64.64 -5.66 4.71
CA ALA A 184 -65.74 -6.29 5.42
C ALA A 184 -65.46 -6.49 6.92
N PHE A 185 -64.25 -6.94 7.30
CA PHE A 185 -63.87 -7.11 8.71
C PHE A 185 -63.91 -5.79 9.50
N PHE A 186 -63.34 -4.71 8.95
CA PHE A 186 -63.41 -3.39 9.60
C PHE A 186 -64.85 -2.81 9.53
N GLY A 187 -65.58 -3.11 8.46
CA GLY A 187 -66.97 -2.70 8.25
C GLY A 187 -67.95 -3.21 9.32
N LEU A 188 -67.71 -4.39 9.91
CA LEU A 188 -68.48 -4.92 11.06
C LEU A 188 -68.53 -3.93 12.24
N PHE A 189 -67.48 -3.13 12.40
CA PHE A 189 -67.33 -2.19 13.50
C PHE A 189 -67.69 -0.74 13.12
N GLY A 190 -68.26 -0.53 11.92
CA GLY A 190 -68.49 0.80 11.36
C GLY A 190 -67.19 1.59 11.17
N ALA A 191 -66.08 0.88 10.96
CA ALA A 191 -64.75 1.42 10.77
C ALA A 191 -64.33 1.31 9.30
N ASP A 192 -63.69 2.36 8.77
CA ASP A 192 -63.07 2.30 7.45
C ASP A 192 -61.78 1.48 7.50
N LEU A 193 -61.49 0.70 6.45
CA LEU A 193 -60.19 0.04 6.28
C LEU A 193 -59.08 1.12 6.34
N PRO A 194 -58.07 0.95 7.19
CA PRO A 194 -57.00 1.93 7.31
C PRO A 194 -56.32 2.13 5.94
N PRO A 195 -56.13 3.38 5.48
CA PRO A 195 -55.60 3.64 4.15
C PRO A 195 -54.23 2.99 3.86
N PHE A 196 -53.44 2.71 4.90
CA PHE A 196 -52.14 2.05 4.73
C PHE A 196 -52.25 0.55 4.40
N LEU A 197 -53.36 -0.12 4.73
CA LEU A 197 -53.59 -1.54 4.41
C LEU A 197 -54.17 -1.76 3.01
N LYS A 198 -54.70 -0.70 2.37
CA LYS A 198 -55.40 -0.79 1.08
C LYS A 198 -54.52 -1.30 -0.08
N ASP A 199 -53.23 -0.98 -0.03
CA ASP A 199 -52.25 -1.27 -1.09
C ASP A 199 -51.22 -2.33 -0.66
N ILE A 200 -51.45 -3.05 0.44
CA ILE A 200 -50.54 -4.10 0.96
C ILE A 200 -51.15 -5.48 0.71
N ALA A 201 -50.33 -6.46 0.33
CA ALA A 201 -50.76 -7.84 0.14
C ALA A 201 -51.07 -8.49 1.49
N VAL A 202 -52.34 -8.80 1.73
CA VAL A 202 -52.81 -9.49 2.94
C VAL A 202 -52.73 -10.99 2.71
N VAL A 203 -52.07 -11.69 3.64
CA VAL A 203 -51.85 -13.14 3.60
C VAL A 203 -52.87 -13.88 4.47
N ARG A 204 -53.19 -13.32 5.64
CA ARG A 204 -54.18 -13.88 6.58
C ARG A 204 -54.88 -12.74 7.30
N LEU A 205 -56.19 -12.93 7.54
CA LEU A 205 -57.03 -12.06 8.36
C LEU A 205 -57.61 -12.87 9.49
N ALA A 206 -57.51 -12.37 10.72
CA ALA A 206 -58.16 -12.98 11.87
C ALA A 206 -58.95 -11.93 12.65
N LEU A 207 -60.18 -12.28 13.02
CA LEU A 207 -61.00 -11.51 13.96
C LEU A 207 -60.97 -12.21 15.30
N ALA A 208 -60.22 -11.64 16.24
CA ALA A 208 -60.12 -12.11 17.59
C ALA A 208 -61.03 -11.31 18.53
N TYR A 209 -61.76 -11.99 19.40
CA TYR A 209 -62.51 -11.42 20.51
C TYR A 209 -61.99 -12.03 21.81
N ASP A 210 -61.75 -11.22 22.85
CA ASP A 210 -61.36 -11.70 24.18
C ASP A 210 -62.30 -11.11 25.26
N GLY A 211 -63.05 -11.99 25.93
CA GLY A 211 -63.97 -11.68 27.01
C GLY A 211 -63.46 -12.08 28.41
N SER A 212 -62.18 -12.42 28.56
CA SER A 212 -61.69 -13.09 29.78
C SER A 212 -61.45 -12.18 31.00
N VAL A 213 -61.14 -10.88 30.87
CA VAL A 213 -61.01 -9.93 32.01
C VAL A 213 -61.20 -8.48 31.56
N GLY A 214 -62.16 -7.74 32.14
CA GLY A 214 -62.17 -6.26 32.30
C GLY A 214 -62.12 -5.33 31.06
N SER A 215 -61.65 -5.80 29.90
CA SER A 215 -61.54 -5.09 28.64
C SER A 215 -62.15 -5.96 27.54
N SER A 216 -63.47 -5.95 27.41
CA SER A 216 -64.14 -6.55 26.25
C SER A 216 -63.76 -5.76 25.00
N GLY A 217 -62.93 -6.33 24.13
CA GLY A 217 -62.44 -5.67 22.93
C GLY A 217 -62.29 -6.64 21.77
N PHE A 218 -62.55 -6.15 20.56
CA PHE A 218 -62.27 -6.89 19.33
C PHE A 218 -60.87 -6.54 18.84
N ARG A 219 -60.18 -7.49 18.22
CA ARG A 219 -58.91 -7.27 17.54
C ARG A 219 -58.99 -7.84 16.14
N VAL A 220 -58.55 -7.07 15.16
CA VAL A 220 -58.36 -7.57 13.79
C VAL A 220 -56.86 -7.74 13.59
N GLU A 221 -56.43 -8.97 13.38
CA GLU A 221 -55.05 -9.32 13.04
C GLU A 221 -54.95 -9.49 11.53
N VAL A 222 -53.94 -8.85 10.94
CA VAL A 222 -53.72 -8.81 9.51
C VAL A 222 -52.27 -9.16 9.25
N ASP A 223 -52.00 -10.38 8.80
CA ASP A 223 -50.66 -10.79 8.39
C ASP A 223 -50.47 -10.30 6.96
N THR A 224 -49.44 -9.49 6.73
CA THR A 224 -49.22 -8.85 5.44
C THR A 224 -47.79 -9.02 4.96
N ARG A 225 -47.59 -8.91 3.64
CA ARG A 225 -46.25 -8.78 3.06
C ARG A 225 -46.01 -7.35 2.62
N LEU A 226 -45.03 -6.72 3.26
CA LEU A 226 -44.61 -5.36 2.99
C LEU A 226 -43.34 -5.34 2.13
N GLN A 227 -43.32 -4.49 1.10
CA GLN A 227 -42.12 -4.24 0.31
C GLN A 227 -41.36 -3.01 0.86
N LEU A 228 -40.19 -3.23 1.46
CA LEU A 228 -39.27 -2.21 1.96
C LEU A 228 -38.23 -1.86 0.87
N GLY A 229 -38.71 -1.31 -0.24
CA GLY A 229 -37.88 -1.08 -1.42
C GLY A 229 -37.62 -2.33 -2.23
N ASP A 230 -36.39 -2.86 -2.21
CA ASP A 230 -36.02 -4.09 -2.93
C ASP A 230 -36.19 -5.35 -2.06
N ILE A 231 -36.57 -5.19 -0.79
CA ILE A 231 -36.67 -6.26 0.20
C ILE A 231 -38.14 -6.52 0.53
N THR A 232 -38.53 -7.79 0.60
CA THR A 232 -39.84 -8.23 1.10
C THR A 232 -39.73 -8.56 2.58
N ALA A 233 -40.66 -8.06 3.38
CA ALA A 233 -40.73 -8.26 4.83
C ALA A 233 -42.14 -8.72 5.22
N ASP A 234 -42.25 -9.56 6.23
CA ASP A 234 -43.55 -9.91 6.80
C ASP A 234 -43.92 -8.85 7.85
N LEU A 235 -45.14 -8.31 7.74
CA LEU A 235 -45.68 -7.29 8.63
C LEU A 235 -47.02 -7.80 9.18
N ASP A 236 -47.03 -8.18 10.44
CA ASP A 236 -48.22 -8.59 11.16
C ASP A 236 -48.80 -7.35 11.84
N VAL A 237 -50.03 -6.95 11.50
CA VAL A 237 -50.70 -5.76 12.06
C VAL A 237 -51.85 -6.20 12.92
N THR A 238 -51.88 -5.77 14.18
CA THR A 238 -53.00 -5.98 15.08
C THR A 238 -53.71 -4.65 15.34
N ALA A 239 -54.95 -4.54 14.86
CA ALA A 239 -55.84 -3.42 15.13
C ALA A 239 -56.72 -3.75 16.34
N ALA A 240 -56.46 -3.12 17.48
CA ALA A 240 -57.32 -3.19 18.66
C ALA A 240 -58.51 -2.21 18.52
N LEU A 241 -59.72 -2.74 18.69
CA LEU A 241 -60.97 -2.02 18.50
C LEU A 241 -61.68 -1.81 19.85
N SER A 242 -61.77 -0.55 20.26
CA SER A 242 -62.40 -0.15 21.53
C SER A 242 -63.69 0.62 21.28
N LYS A 243 -64.80 0.24 21.92
CA LYS A 243 -66.12 0.84 21.66
C LYS A 243 -66.19 2.30 22.12
N ARG A 244 -66.65 3.22 21.26
CA ARG A 244 -66.85 4.63 21.65
C ARG A 244 -68.05 4.79 22.58
N SER A 245 -67.90 5.59 23.63
CA SER A 245 -68.99 5.87 24.57
C SER A 245 -70.09 6.71 23.90
N GLY A 246 -71.30 6.14 23.73
CA GLY A 246 -72.48 6.86 23.23
C GLY A 246 -72.68 6.91 21.71
N SER A 247 -71.90 6.16 20.92
CA SER A 247 -72.12 5.95 19.48
C SER A 247 -71.98 4.46 19.10
N LEU A 248 -72.38 4.10 17.88
CA LEU A 248 -72.24 2.72 17.34
C LEU A 248 -70.83 2.41 16.81
N GLY A 249 -69.86 3.34 16.90
CA GLY A 249 -68.53 3.18 16.32
C GLY A 249 -67.45 2.70 17.30
N TYR A 250 -66.33 2.25 16.76
CA TYR A 250 -65.13 1.86 17.52
C TYR A 250 -63.96 2.80 17.23
N ASP A 251 -63.08 2.98 18.21
CA ASP A 251 -61.75 3.58 18.07
C ASP A 251 -60.74 2.48 17.74
N GLN A 252 -59.74 2.81 16.92
CA GLN A 252 -58.76 1.85 16.39
C GLN A 252 -57.35 2.24 16.85
N GLU A 253 -56.67 1.32 17.52
CA GLU A 253 -55.24 1.43 17.85
C GLU A 253 -54.49 0.31 17.12
N TYR A 254 -53.36 0.64 16.48
CA TYR A 254 -52.62 -0.32 15.67
C TYR A 254 -51.27 -0.62 16.28
N THR A 255 -51.02 -1.90 16.51
CA THR A 255 -49.70 -2.43 16.81
C THR A 255 -49.24 -3.29 15.65
N ALA A 256 -47.94 -3.43 15.46
CA ALA A 256 -47.42 -4.27 14.40
C ALA A 256 -46.10 -4.94 14.77
N ARG A 257 -45.88 -6.12 14.19
CA ARG A 257 -44.63 -6.86 14.21
C ARG A 257 -44.09 -6.94 12.79
N LEU A 258 -42.88 -6.46 12.57
CA LEU A 258 -42.18 -6.52 11.29
C LEU A 258 -41.04 -7.53 11.39
N VAL A 259 -41.00 -8.51 10.49
CA VAL A 259 -39.94 -9.52 10.43
C VAL A 259 -39.13 -9.35 9.14
N LEU A 260 -37.82 -9.13 9.29
CA LEU A 260 -36.86 -9.02 8.20
C LEU A 260 -35.98 -10.26 8.11
N GLU A 261 -35.89 -10.85 6.93
CA GLU A 261 -35.00 -11.98 6.66
C GLU A 261 -33.64 -11.48 6.13
N VAL A 262 -32.54 -11.86 6.81
CA VAL A 262 -31.19 -11.34 6.58
C VAL A 262 -30.17 -12.47 6.37
N PRO A 263 -29.15 -12.34 5.51
CA PRO A 263 -28.09 -13.35 5.38
C PRO A 263 -27.29 -13.53 6.69
N ALA A 264 -26.94 -14.76 7.05
CA ALA A 264 -26.11 -15.05 8.24
C ALA A 264 -24.69 -14.44 8.16
N GLN A 265 -24.09 -14.13 9.32
CA GLN A 265 -22.75 -13.53 9.42
C GLN A 265 -21.60 -14.45 8.97
N SER A 266 -21.80 -15.77 8.95
CA SER A 266 -20.75 -16.80 8.80
C SER A 266 -20.48 -17.28 7.37
N GLY A 267 -21.19 -16.78 6.35
CA GLY A 267 -20.92 -17.16 4.96
C GLY A 267 -21.32 -18.60 4.56
N ASP A 268 -22.01 -19.34 5.43
CA ASP A 268 -22.65 -20.60 5.05
C ASP A 268 -23.90 -20.29 4.20
N GLU A 269 -23.90 -20.76 2.95
CA GLU A 269 -25.05 -20.66 2.05
C GLU A 269 -26.19 -21.56 2.56
N GLY A 270 -27.02 -21.03 3.46
CA GLY A 270 -28.23 -21.72 3.92
C GLY A 270 -28.88 -21.15 5.17
N GLU A 271 -28.11 -20.55 6.08
CA GLU A 271 -28.66 -19.96 7.31
C GLU A 271 -29.12 -18.51 7.07
N ARG A 272 -30.36 -18.22 7.44
CA ARG A 272 -30.99 -16.90 7.35
C ARG A 272 -31.39 -16.45 8.76
N LEU A 273 -30.97 -15.24 9.13
CA LEU A 273 -31.29 -14.61 10.40
C LEU A 273 -32.60 -13.84 10.26
N LEU A 274 -33.55 -14.05 11.17
CA LEU A 274 -34.81 -13.31 11.21
C LEU A 274 -34.72 -12.19 12.27
N LEU A 275 -34.85 -10.94 11.86
CA LEU A 275 -34.90 -9.78 12.76
C LEU A 275 -36.36 -9.35 12.95
N ALA A 276 -36.90 -9.50 14.16
CA ALA A 276 -38.27 -9.13 14.49
C ALA A 276 -38.34 -7.81 15.26
N PHE A 277 -39.05 -6.83 14.70
CA PHE A 277 -39.29 -5.52 15.29
C PHE A 277 -40.74 -5.44 15.75
N GLN A 278 -40.99 -4.89 16.93
CA GLN A 278 -42.35 -4.68 17.45
C GLN A 278 -42.61 -3.19 17.66
N GLY A 279 -43.80 -2.72 17.30
CA GLY A 279 -44.09 -1.30 17.23
C GLY A 279 -45.56 -0.93 17.15
N THR A 280 -45.81 0.37 16.99
CA THR A 280 -47.14 0.97 16.76
C THR A 280 -47.23 1.58 15.37
N ILE A 281 -48.44 1.61 14.81
CA ILE A 281 -48.74 2.32 13.57
C ILE A 281 -49.64 3.52 13.90
N ASP A 282 -49.12 4.71 13.69
CA ASP A 282 -49.79 5.95 14.04
C ASP A 282 -49.82 6.92 12.85
N LYS A 283 -50.78 7.86 12.87
CA LYS A 283 -50.85 8.95 11.90
C LYS A 283 -50.59 10.28 12.62
N PRO A 284 -49.35 10.81 12.61
CA PRO A 284 -49.07 12.10 13.24
C PRO A 284 -49.85 13.23 12.56
N SER A 285 -50.07 14.33 13.28
CA SER A 285 -50.80 15.53 12.80
C SER A 285 -50.20 16.19 11.55
N SER A 286 -49.02 15.72 11.11
CA SER A 286 -48.18 16.24 10.04
C SER A 286 -48.31 15.52 8.69
N GLY A 287 -48.95 14.34 8.58
CA GLY A 287 -48.98 13.63 7.28
C GLY A 287 -49.33 12.14 7.29
N SER A 288 -48.60 11.36 6.48
CA SER A 288 -48.79 9.93 6.18
C SER A 288 -48.75 9.03 7.42
N TRP A 289 -49.27 7.80 7.30
CA TRP A 289 -49.15 6.77 8.34
C TRP A 289 -47.68 6.36 8.54
N GLU A 290 -47.29 6.10 9.78
CA GLU A 290 -45.92 5.74 10.17
C GLU A 290 -45.93 4.51 11.10
N LEU A 291 -45.11 3.50 10.79
CA LEU A 291 -44.78 2.38 11.67
C LEU A 291 -43.52 2.74 12.46
N SER A 292 -43.63 2.85 13.77
CA SER A 292 -42.49 3.01 14.68
C SER A 292 -42.29 1.72 15.46
N ALA A 293 -41.19 1.02 15.23
CA ALA A 293 -40.89 -0.27 15.84
C ALA A 293 -39.48 -0.31 16.44
N SER A 294 -39.24 -1.21 17.38
CA SER A 294 -37.92 -1.47 17.96
C SER A 294 -37.58 -2.95 17.93
N LEU A 295 -36.31 -3.26 17.71
CA LEU A 295 -35.78 -4.61 17.85
C LEU A 295 -35.72 -5.01 19.34
N GLY A 296 -36.18 -6.21 19.67
CA GLY A 296 -36.00 -6.80 21.00
C GLY A 296 -34.53 -7.16 21.28
N ASP A 297 -34.09 -7.06 22.54
CA ASP A 297 -32.74 -7.48 22.94
C ASP A 297 -32.71 -9.01 23.08
N ASP A 298 -32.53 -9.69 21.95
CA ASP A 298 -32.50 -11.16 21.88
C ASP A 298 -31.10 -11.72 22.24
N GLY A 299 -30.14 -10.86 22.62
CA GLY A 299 -28.78 -11.22 23.02
C GLY A 299 -27.78 -11.44 21.87
N GLU A 300 -28.21 -11.33 20.61
CA GLU A 300 -27.33 -11.44 19.44
C GLU A 300 -26.79 -10.07 18.99
N ALA A 301 -25.47 -9.99 18.78
CA ALA A 301 -24.81 -8.75 18.38
C ALA A 301 -24.92 -8.51 16.86
N LEU A 302 -25.57 -7.42 16.47
CA LEU A 302 -25.69 -6.97 15.08
C LEU A 302 -24.50 -6.10 14.65
N SER A 303 -24.11 -6.21 13.38
CA SER A 303 -23.08 -5.35 12.78
C SER A 303 -23.67 -4.41 11.74
N LEU A 304 -23.03 -3.26 11.51
CA LEU A 304 -23.40 -2.33 10.45
C LEU A 304 -23.44 -3.03 9.07
N ALA A 305 -22.48 -3.92 8.79
CA ALA A 305 -22.46 -4.65 7.51
C ALA A 305 -23.71 -5.51 7.32
N LEU A 306 -24.13 -6.25 8.35
CA LEU A 306 -25.30 -7.12 8.28
C LEU A 306 -26.57 -6.30 8.04
N VAL A 307 -26.79 -5.24 8.82
CA VAL A 307 -28.01 -4.42 8.72
C VAL A 307 -28.03 -3.56 7.46
N ALA A 308 -26.89 -3.01 7.05
CA ALA A 308 -26.77 -2.31 5.78
C ALA A 308 -27.08 -3.23 4.60
N ARG A 309 -26.55 -4.44 4.60
CA ARG A 309 -26.82 -5.44 3.55
C ARG A 309 -28.28 -5.88 3.56
N ALA A 310 -28.90 -6.05 4.74
CA ALA A 310 -30.34 -6.29 4.89
C ALA A 310 -31.18 -5.19 4.21
N MET A 311 -30.70 -3.94 4.24
CA MET A 311 -31.33 -2.78 3.60
C MET A 311 -30.88 -2.55 2.15
N GLY A 312 -30.10 -3.47 1.57
CA GLY A 312 -29.57 -3.40 0.20
C GLY A 312 -28.40 -2.42 0.01
N ILE A 313 -27.72 -2.03 1.08
CA ILE A 313 -26.60 -1.08 1.07
C ILE A 313 -25.29 -1.85 1.20
N ASP A 314 -24.46 -1.80 0.15
CA ASP A 314 -23.10 -2.33 0.18
C ASP A 314 -22.13 -1.24 0.66
N ILE A 315 -21.61 -1.39 1.88
CA ILE A 315 -20.77 -0.39 2.55
C ILE A 315 -19.30 -0.85 2.54
N PRO A 316 -18.33 0.03 2.25
CA PRO A 316 -16.92 -0.31 2.36
C PRO A 316 -16.51 -0.80 3.77
N PRO A 317 -15.58 -1.77 3.88
CA PRO A 317 -15.10 -2.29 5.17
C PRO A 317 -14.59 -1.21 6.15
N ASP A 318 -13.95 -0.17 5.62
CA ASP A 318 -13.43 0.95 6.42
C ASP A 318 -14.53 1.72 7.16
N VAL A 319 -15.76 1.76 6.63
CA VAL A 319 -16.91 2.42 7.27
C VAL A 319 -17.59 1.47 8.24
N VAL A 320 -17.64 0.18 7.91
CA VAL A 320 -18.15 -0.87 8.81
C VAL A 320 -17.38 -0.88 10.13
N ALA A 321 -16.05 -0.71 10.07
CA ALA A 321 -15.20 -0.70 11.25
C ALA A 321 -15.49 0.47 12.23
N LEU A 322 -16.19 1.53 11.81
CA LEU A 322 -16.48 2.70 12.65
C LEU A 322 -17.67 2.49 13.60
N VAL A 323 -18.47 1.43 13.42
CA VAL A 323 -19.67 1.17 14.23
C VAL A 323 -19.48 -0.13 15.01
N PRO A 324 -19.39 -0.07 16.35
CA PRO A 324 -19.37 -1.26 17.19
C PRO A 324 -20.64 -2.11 17.01
N ALA A 325 -20.56 -3.38 17.38
CA ALA A 325 -21.73 -4.25 17.34
C ALA A 325 -22.80 -3.81 18.35
N PHE A 326 -24.08 -4.01 18.03
CA PHE A 326 -25.21 -3.50 18.80
C PHE A 326 -26.36 -4.49 18.91
N HIS A 327 -27.18 -4.33 19.94
CA HIS A 327 -28.26 -5.28 20.27
C HIS A 327 -29.66 -4.68 20.12
N GLY A 328 -29.76 -3.36 19.89
CA GLY A 328 -31.04 -2.67 19.74
C GLY A 328 -31.01 -1.63 18.62
N ALA A 329 -32.12 -1.48 17.91
CA ALA A 329 -32.34 -0.48 16.89
C ALA A 329 -33.80 -0.02 16.86
N SER A 330 -34.01 1.27 16.65
CA SER A 330 -35.31 1.87 16.35
C SER A 330 -35.51 1.94 14.84
N PHE A 331 -36.74 1.66 14.43
CA PHE A 331 -37.15 1.53 13.05
C PHE A 331 -38.37 2.42 12.81
N LEU A 332 -38.32 3.24 11.77
CA LEU A 332 -39.42 4.11 11.33
C LEU A 332 -39.69 3.87 9.85
N TYR A 333 -40.88 3.39 9.53
CA TYR A 333 -41.34 3.24 8.16
C TYR A 333 -42.54 4.12 7.89
N ARG A 334 -42.44 5.01 6.90
CA ARG A 334 -43.56 5.82 6.43
C ARG A 334 -44.26 5.12 5.28
N PHE A 335 -45.54 4.81 5.46
CA PHE A 335 -46.36 4.15 4.44
C PHE A 335 -46.60 5.09 3.24
N PRO A 336 -46.72 4.54 2.01
CA PRO A 336 -46.98 5.32 0.81
C PRO A 336 -48.35 6.01 0.87
N ALA A 337 -48.42 7.28 0.44
CA ALA A 337 -49.68 8.00 0.29
C ALA A 337 -50.28 7.74 -1.11
N GLY A 338 -50.81 6.54 -1.32
CA GLY A 338 -51.43 6.07 -2.57
C GLY A 338 -50.44 5.53 -3.61
N THR A 339 -50.97 5.07 -4.75
CA THR A 339 -50.28 4.23 -5.77
C THR A 339 -49.10 4.87 -6.53
N SER A 340 -48.84 6.18 -6.32
CA SER A 340 -47.79 6.94 -7.02
C SER A 340 -46.59 7.30 -6.14
N GLN A 341 -46.61 6.92 -4.86
CA GLN A 341 -45.51 7.11 -3.92
C GLN A 341 -45.05 5.75 -3.38
N GLN A 342 -43.76 5.61 -3.10
CA GLN A 342 -43.21 4.44 -2.41
C GLN A 342 -42.96 4.79 -0.95
N GLY A 343 -43.07 3.81 -0.06
CA GLY A 343 -42.77 4.00 1.36
C GLY A 343 -41.30 4.37 1.58
N SER A 344 -41.01 5.03 2.70
CA SER A 344 -39.64 5.41 3.04
C SER A 344 -39.25 4.83 4.38
N LEU A 345 -38.02 4.36 4.46
CA LEU A 345 -37.50 3.65 5.62
C LEU A 345 -36.34 4.43 6.25
N ALA A 346 -36.42 4.66 7.56
CA ALA A 346 -35.33 5.15 8.37
C ALA A 346 -35.11 4.22 9.57
N MET A 347 -33.86 3.89 9.85
CA MET A 347 -33.48 3.09 11.01
C MET A 347 -32.38 3.82 11.77
N SER A 348 -32.41 3.77 13.10
CA SER A 348 -31.35 4.29 13.95
C SER A 348 -30.98 3.31 15.06
N ALA A 349 -29.69 3.21 15.33
CA ALA A 349 -29.16 2.46 16.47
C ALA A 349 -28.19 3.36 17.25
N GLU A 350 -28.14 3.22 18.56
CA GLU A 350 -27.22 3.97 19.43
C GLU A 350 -26.41 2.98 20.27
N VAL A 351 -25.08 3.15 20.24
CA VAL A 351 -24.10 2.17 20.73
C VAL A 351 -22.93 2.93 21.36
N GLY A 352 -22.95 3.07 22.68
CA GLY A 352 -21.93 3.84 23.39
C GLY A 352 -21.86 5.29 22.91
N LEU A 353 -20.74 5.68 22.29
CA LEU A 353 -20.52 7.04 21.76
C LEU A 353 -21.00 7.21 20.31
N VAL A 354 -21.54 6.15 19.70
CA VAL A 354 -21.85 6.11 18.26
C VAL A 354 -23.33 5.97 18.04
N ARG A 355 -23.87 6.84 17.20
CA ARG A 355 -25.20 6.74 16.63
C ARG A 355 -25.10 6.40 15.17
N LEU A 356 -25.82 5.37 14.77
CA LEU A 356 -26.01 4.96 13.38
C LEU A 356 -27.40 5.41 12.92
N VAL A 357 -27.46 5.92 11.69
CA VAL A 357 -28.72 6.20 10.98
C VAL A 357 -28.59 5.66 9.56
N LEU A 358 -29.53 4.83 9.15
CA LEU A 358 -29.68 4.35 7.79
C LEU A 358 -31.00 4.85 7.22
N VAL A 359 -30.98 5.41 6.03
CA VAL A 359 -32.19 5.83 5.31
C VAL A 359 -32.20 5.21 3.94
N SER A 360 -33.33 4.61 3.57
CA SER A 360 -33.59 4.01 2.27
C SER A 360 -34.91 4.54 1.72
N VAL A 361 -34.84 5.20 0.56
CA VAL A 361 -35.99 5.65 -0.21
C VAL A 361 -35.96 4.93 -1.55
N PRO A 362 -36.90 4.02 -1.81
CA PRO A 362 -37.01 3.29 -3.08
C PRO A 362 -37.26 4.24 -4.25
N ALA A 363 -36.95 3.80 -5.47
CA ALA A 363 -37.12 4.60 -6.67
C ALA A 363 -38.33 4.16 -7.51
N LEU A 364 -39.07 5.14 -8.03
CA LEU A 364 -40.17 4.90 -8.99
C LEU A 364 -39.58 4.36 -10.30
N SER A 365 -39.99 3.15 -10.69
CA SER A 365 -39.76 2.45 -11.96
C SER A 365 -38.60 2.99 -12.83
N GLY A 366 -37.42 2.36 -12.72
CA GLY A 366 -36.27 2.56 -13.64
C GLY A 366 -35.11 3.40 -13.10
N ALA A 367 -35.25 4.05 -11.93
CA ALA A 367 -34.15 4.69 -11.21
C ALA A 367 -33.63 3.80 -10.05
N SER A 368 -32.41 4.04 -9.59
CA SER A 368 -31.82 3.33 -8.44
C SER A 368 -32.30 3.92 -7.11
N ALA A 369 -32.57 3.06 -6.12
CA ALA A 369 -32.95 3.49 -4.77
C ALA A 369 -31.96 4.52 -4.17
N THR A 370 -32.50 5.46 -3.41
CA THR A 370 -31.71 6.48 -2.70
C THR A 370 -31.38 5.96 -1.31
N ARG A 371 -30.10 5.68 -1.07
CA ARG A 371 -29.61 5.09 0.18
C ARG A 371 -28.55 6.00 0.80
N LEU A 372 -28.67 6.23 2.10
CA LEU A 372 -27.75 7.04 2.88
C LEU A 372 -27.46 6.35 4.21
N VAL A 373 -26.17 6.30 4.55
CA VAL A 373 -25.70 5.84 5.86
C VAL A 373 -25.03 7.01 6.54
N ALA A 374 -25.49 7.38 7.72
CA ALA A 374 -24.87 8.38 8.56
C ALA A 374 -24.44 7.73 9.88
N VAL A 375 -23.17 7.88 10.23
CA VAL A 375 -22.62 7.51 11.54
C VAL A 375 -22.22 8.80 12.21
N GLN A 376 -22.79 9.07 13.38
CA GLN A 376 -22.44 10.20 14.22
C GLN A 376 -21.76 9.66 15.46
N GLY A 377 -20.52 10.04 15.71
CA GLY A 377 -19.88 9.76 17.00
C GLY A 377 -19.67 11.03 17.81
N ASN A 378 -19.94 10.91 19.10
CA ASN A 378 -19.71 11.93 20.10
C ASN A 378 -18.31 11.74 20.68
N VAL A 379 -17.39 12.62 20.32
CA VAL A 379 -15.96 12.48 20.63
C VAL A 379 -15.60 13.28 21.88
N GLN A 380 -16.22 14.45 22.07
CA GLN A 380 -15.94 15.41 23.15
C GLN A 380 -14.44 15.66 23.41
N ALA A 381 -13.60 15.58 22.38
CA ALA A 381 -12.16 15.69 22.55
C ALA A 381 -11.77 17.15 22.77
N ARG A 382 -11.08 17.44 23.87
CA ARG A 382 -10.76 18.81 24.27
C ARG A 382 -9.31 19.14 24.00
N ALA A 383 -9.02 20.39 23.67
CA ALA A 383 -7.64 20.87 23.61
C ALA A 383 -6.96 20.84 24.98
N SER A 384 -7.72 20.90 26.08
CA SER A 384 -7.22 20.69 27.44
C SER A 384 -6.74 19.25 27.70
N ASP A 385 -7.21 18.27 26.93
CA ASP A 385 -6.72 16.87 27.00
C ASP A 385 -5.33 16.70 26.34
N LEU A 386 -4.83 17.73 25.64
CA LEU A 386 -3.49 17.71 25.08
C LEU A 386 -2.43 17.83 26.20
N PRO A 387 -1.40 16.97 26.21
CA PRO A 387 -0.46 16.82 27.33
C PRO A 387 0.40 18.07 27.64
N LEU A 388 0.44 19.06 26.74
CA LEU A 388 1.21 20.29 26.91
C LEU A 388 0.41 21.45 27.54
N LEU A 389 -0.93 21.41 27.48
CA LEU A 389 -1.79 22.56 27.83
C LEU A 389 -2.58 22.31 29.12
N GLY A 390 -3.18 21.13 29.29
CA GLY A 390 -3.86 20.71 30.52
C GLY A 390 -4.88 21.73 31.06
N GLU A 391 -4.95 21.85 32.39
CA GLU A 391 -5.86 22.76 33.11
C GLU A 391 -5.57 24.27 32.91
N ARG A 392 -4.53 24.64 32.15
CA ARG A 392 -4.18 26.05 31.92
C ARG A 392 -5.08 26.74 30.89
N ILE A 393 -5.89 25.98 30.14
CA ILE A 393 -6.88 26.54 29.20
C ILE A 393 -8.15 26.91 29.98
N PRO A 394 -8.61 28.18 29.95
CA PRO A 394 -9.90 28.54 30.52
C PRO A 394 -11.03 27.77 29.83
N ALA A 395 -12.01 27.24 30.57
CA ALA A 395 -13.11 26.46 30.01
C ALA A 395 -13.90 27.20 28.91
N SER A 396 -13.96 28.54 28.94
CA SER A 396 -14.60 29.37 27.91
C SER A 396 -13.80 29.48 26.60
N ARG A 397 -12.56 28.98 26.57
CA ARG A 397 -11.62 29.02 25.45
C ARG A 397 -11.06 27.63 25.12
N ASP A 398 -11.62 26.58 25.70
CA ASP A 398 -11.23 25.21 25.39
C ASP A 398 -11.84 24.80 24.05
N LEU A 399 -10.99 24.40 23.10
CA LEU A 399 -11.46 23.91 21.80
C LEU A 399 -11.94 22.49 21.98
N VAL A 400 -13.19 22.21 21.62
CA VAL A 400 -13.79 20.89 21.74
C VAL A 400 -14.22 20.40 20.36
N VAL A 401 -13.78 19.20 20.00
CA VAL A 401 -14.35 18.45 18.87
C VAL A 401 -15.55 17.68 19.43
N ASP A 402 -16.74 18.23 19.23
CA ASP A 402 -17.96 17.69 19.85
C ASP A 402 -18.42 16.43 19.12
N THR A 403 -18.79 16.59 17.85
CA THR A 403 -19.36 15.49 17.06
C THR A 403 -18.63 15.32 15.73
N VAL A 404 -18.39 14.06 15.37
CA VAL A 404 -17.91 13.66 14.04
C VAL A 404 -19.02 12.89 13.33
N HIS A 405 -19.33 13.30 12.11
CA HIS A 405 -20.29 12.65 11.23
C HIS A 405 -19.57 12.01 10.04
N PHE A 406 -19.83 10.74 9.79
CA PHE A 406 -19.48 10.02 8.57
C PHE A 406 -20.75 9.78 7.79
N VAL A 407 -20.79 10.19 6.53
CA VAL A 407 -21.93 10.02 5.64
C VAL A 407 -21.46 9.27 4.40
N TYR A 408 -22.10 8.15 4.10
CA TYR A 408 -21.83 7.37 2.90
C TYR A 408 -23.07 7.35 1.99
N THR A 409 -22.86 7.61 0.70
CA THR A 409 -23.91 7.51 -0.32
C THR A 409 -23.43 6.72 -1.53
N ALA A 410 -24.28 5.82 -2.04
CA ALA A 410 -23.94 4.97 -3.19
C ALA A 410 -23.92 5.74 -4.54
N ARG A 411 -24.57 6.91 -4.58
CA ARG A 411 -24.60 7.84 -5.72
C ARG A 411 -24.52 9.28 -5.24
N GLN A 412 -24.28 10.22 -6.16
CA GLN A 412 -24.37 11.63 -5.85
C GLN A 412 -25.83 12.02 -5.54
N LEU A 413 -26.04 12.76 -4.45
CA LEU A 413 -27.34 13.25 -4.00
C LEU A 413 -27.40 14.78 -4.11
N PRO A 414 -28.37 15.33 -4.88
CA PRO A 414 -28.64 16.77 -4.90
C PRO A 414 -29.09 17.31 -3.55
N VAL A 415 -28.89 18.61 -3.31
CA VAL A 415 -29.24 19.31 -2.06
C VAL A 415 -30.70 19.05 -1.63
N ASP A 416 -31.64 19.08 -2.57
CA ASP A 416 -33.07 18.86 -2.27
C ASP A 416 -33.40 17.42 -1.88
N GLU A 417 -32.61 16.45 -2.33
CA GLU A 417 -32.73 15.05 -1.85
C GLU A 417 -32.11 14.92 -0.46
N VAL A 418 -30.96 15.55 -0.21
CA VAL A 418 -30.32 15.55 1.13
C VAL A 418 -31.23 16.17 2.18
N LYS A 419 -31.86 17.32 1.88
CA LYS A 419 -32.86 17.94 2.77
C LYS A 419 -34.06 17.05 3.03
N ARG A 420 -34.59 16.39 1.99
CA ARG A 420 -35.70 15.43 2.13
C ARG A 420 -35.33 14.24 3.00
N LEU A 421 -34.15 13.64 2.78
CA LEU A 421 -33.65 12.54 3.63
C LEU A 421 -33.45 13.01 5.07
N ASN A 422 -32.99 14.24 5.28
CA ASN A 422 -32.82 14.79 6.63
C ASN A 422 -34.15 14.92 7.39
N LEU A 423 -35.21 15.35 6.71
CA LEU A 423 -36.58 15.40 7.28
C LEU A 423 -37.15 14.01 7.59
N LEU A 424 -36.68 12.95 6.91
CA LEU A 424 -37.06 11.57 7.27
C LEU A 424 -36.45 11.15 8.62
N MET A 425 -35.28 11.69 8.97
CA MET A 425 -34.58 11.34 10.21
C MET A 425 -35.16 12.03 11.45
N GLU A 426 -35.89 13.14 11.30
CA GLU A 426 -36.50 13.89 12.41
C GLU A 426 -37.54 13.07 13.21
N GLY A 427 -38.18 12.07 12.58
CA GLY A 427 -39.17 11.19 13.21
C GLY A 427 -38.58 10.11 14.12
N LEU A 428 -37.25 9.92 14.11
CA LEU A 428 -36.58 8.91 14.94
C LEU A 428 -36.38 9.41 16.39
N SER A 429 -36.36 8.49 17.36
CA SER A 429 -36.07 8.78 18.77
C SER A 429 -34.61 9.24 19.00
N GLY A 430 -34.34 10.06 20.05
CA GLY A 430 -33.00 10.54 20.45
C GLY A 430 -32.69 12.03 20.14
N GLU A 431 -31.69 12.65 20.79
CA GLU A 431 -31.25 14.04 20.50
C GLU A 431 -30.37 14.11 19.23
N GLY A 432 -30.37 15.24 18.50
CA GLY A 432 -29.46 15.45 17.34
C GLY A 432 -29.84 14.70 16.04
N ARG A 433 -31.12 14.77 15.64
CA ARG A 433 -31.77 13.88 14.65
C ARG A 433 -31.45 14.10 13.16
N GLY A 434 -30.29 14.67 12.81
CA GLY A 434 -30.02 15.03 11.41
C GLY A 434 -28.55 15.16 11.03
N LEU A 435 -28.32 15.22 9.71
CA LEU A 435 -27.05 15.63 9.12
C LEU A 435 -26.71 17.07 9.56
N PRO A 436 -25.43 17.40 9.76
CA PRO A 436 -25.01 18.76 10.10
C PRO A 436 -25.44 19.75 9.02
N LEU A 437 -25.83 20.96 9.45
CA LEU A 437 -26.38 22.02 8.58
C LEU A 437 -25.52 22.30 7.33
N VAL A 438 -24.19 22.26 7.48
CA VAL A 438 -23.24 22.47 6.36
C VAL A 438 -23.41 21.43 5.25
N LEU A 439 -23.74 20.18 5.59
CA LEU A 439 -24.02 19.12 4.62
C LEU A 439 -25.42 19.25 3.99
N LEU A 440 -26.34 20.03 4.59
CA LEU A 440 -27.67 20.31 4.04
C LEU A 440 -27.66 21.40 2.97
N GLU A 441 -26.57 22.16 2.84
CA GLU A 441 -26.43 23.24 1.86
C GLU A 441 -25.58 22.85 0.64
N GLN A 442 -25.06 21.62 0.58
CA GLN A 442 -24.19 21.13 -0.49
C GLN A 442 -24.62 19.75 -1.01
N PRO A 443 -24.42 19.43 -2.31
CA PRO A 443 -24.70 18.10 -2.82
C PRO A 443 -23.70 17.08 -2.23
N LEU A 444 -24.21 15.93 -1.77
CA LEU A 444 -23.36 14.81 -1.32
C LEU A 444 -22.84 14.05 -2.54
N GLN A 445 -21.53 13.88 -2.63
CA GLN A 445 -20.91 13.10 -3.72
C GLN A 445 -20.98 11.61 -3.41
N ARG A 446 -20.95 10.76 -4.45
CA ARG A 446 -20.82 9.31 -4.27
C ARG A 446 -19.58 9.00 -3.42
N GLY A 447 -19.72 8.11 -2.43
CA GLY A 447 -18.65 7.71 -1.53
C GLY A 447 -18.81 8.29 -0.13
N MET A 448 -17.70 8.38 0.61
CA MET A 448 -17.70 8.83 2.00
C MET A 448 -17.49 10.35 2.10
N THR A 449 -18.22 10.99 3.01
CA THR A 449 -18.01 12.37 3.45
C THR A 449 -17.87 12.37 4.96
N ILE A 450 -16.85 13.04 5.47
CA ILE A 450 -16.57 13.17 6.90
C ILE A 450 -16.75 14.62 7.28
N SER A 451 -17.39 14.91 8.42
CA SER A 451 -17.43 16.25 8.98
C SER A 451 -17.27 16.25 10.49
N ALA A 452 -16.68 17.30 11.04
CA ALA A 452 -16.51 17.45 12.49
C ALA A 452 -16.83 18.88 12.92
N SER A 453 -17.58 19.02 14.01
CA SER A 453 -17.91 20.30 14.63
C SER A 453 -16.82 20.68 15.66
N ILE A 454 -16.32 21.91 15.58
CA ILE A 454 -15.38 22.46 16.55
C ILE A 454 -16.07 23.61 17.28
N THR A 455 -16.12 23.53 18.61
CA THR A 455 -16.70 24.56 19.48
C THR A 455 -15.65 25.12 20.44
N ALA A 456 -15.88 26.32 20.96
CA ALA A 456 -15.12 26.90 22.06
C ALA A 456 -16.06 27.52 23.07
N GLY A 457 -15.97 27.09 24.34
CA GLY A 457 -16.86 27.57 25.40
C GLY A 457 -18.35 27.33 25.11
N GLY A 458 -18.67 26.27 24.37
CA GLY A 458 -20.05 25.93 23.95
C GLY A 458 -20.57 26.70 22.73
N VAL A 459 -19.74 27.54 22.09
CA VAL A 459 -20.09 28.27 20.86
C VAL A 459 -19.44 27.59 19.66
N ALA A 460 -20.22 27.29 18.62
CA ALA A 460 -19.70 26.74 17.36
C ALA A 460 -18.75 27.73 16.67
N LEU A 461 -17.50 27.30 16.49
CA LEU A 461 -16.50 28.06 15.75
C LEU A 461 -16.58 27.74 14.26
N LEU A 462 -16.48 26.45 13.91
CA LEU A 462 -16.44 26.02 12.52
C LEU A 462 -16.82 24.53 12.36
N THR A 463 -17.12 24.10 11.14
CA THR A 463 -17.41 22.69 10.82
C THR A 463 -16.52 22.24 9.67
N LEU A 464 -15.57 21.37 9.97
CA LEU A 464 -14.65 20.80 8.99
C LEU A 464 -15.38 19.76 8.13
N VAL A 465 -15.10 19.71 6.83
CA VAL A 465 -15.68 18.73 5.91
C VAL A 465 -14.60 18.16 4.99
N ARG A 466 -14.39 16.83 5.04
CA ARG A 466 -13.45 16.08 4.21
C ARG A 466 -14.19 15.09 3.32
N ARG A 467 -13.76 14.98 2.07
CA ARG A 467 -14.19 13.92 1.13
C ARG A 467 -12.92 13.12 0.81
N PRO A 468 -12.77 11.88 1.27
CA PRO A 468 -11.65 11.04 0.89
C PRO A 468 -11.77 10.68 -0.59
N ASP A 469 -10.71 10.90 -1.37
CA ASP A 469 -10.57 10.25 -2.67
C ASP A 469 -10.23 8.76 -2.44
N ALA A 470 -10.45 7.91 -3.45
CA ALA A 470 -10.30 6.44 -3.40
C ALA A 470 -9.04 5.94 -2.63
N PRO A 471 -9.04 4.71 -2.07
CA PRO A 471 -7.98 4.23 -1.18
C PRO A 471 -6.68 4.00 -1.96
N THR A 472 -5.86 5.06 -2.05
CA THR A 472 -4.49 4.99 -2.55
C THR A 472 -3.58 5.78 -1.62
N GLY A 473 -2.65 5.06 -0.99
CA GLY A 473 -1.30 5.54 -0.64
C GLY A 473 -1.17 6.56 0.49
N SER A 474 -0.57 6.13 1.61
CA SER A 474 0.02 6.94 2.69
C SER A 474 -0.60 8.32 2.93
N GLY A 475 -1.83 8.35 3.46
CA GLY A 475 -2.51 9.59 3.83
C GLY A 475 -1.96 10.21 5.10
N THR A 476 -0.75 10.78 5.07
CA THR A 476 -0.35 11.74 6.11
C THR A 476 -1.12 13.03 5.90
N VAL A 477 -2.00 13.36 6.85
CA VAL A 477 -2.58 14.71 6.92
C VAL A 477 -1.50 15.65 7.41
N VAL A 478 -0.88 16.33 6.45
CA VAL A 478 0.01 17.46 6.70
C VAL A 478 -0.88 18.69 6.86
N LEU A 479 -0.93 19.24 8.08
CA LEU A 479 -1.60 20.50 8.39
C LEU A 479 -0.56 21.49 8.92
N GLY A 480 -0.66 22.72 8.43
CA GLY A 480 0.29 23.81 8.63
C GLY A 480 0.50 24.64 7.35
N ARG A 481 1.20 25.77 7.45
CA ARG A 481 1.64 26.64 6.31
C ARG A 481 2.30 25.89 5.14
N GLU A 482 2.72 24.64 5.34
CA GLU A 482 3.30 23.74 4.34
C GLU A 482 2.39 23.46 3.13
N ARG A 483 1.06 23.45 3.28
CA ARG A 483 0.15 23.17 2.15
C ARG A 483 -0.21 24.40 1.31
N ALA A 484 -0.17 25.59 1.92
CA ALA A 484 -0.51 26.85 1.26
C ALA A 484 0.55 27.31 0.23
N ALA A 485 1.75 26.71 0.24
CA ALA A 485 2.83 27.05 -0.68
C ALA A 485 2.87 26.19 -1.96
N GLU A 486 2.28 24.98 -1.99
CA GLU A 486 2.57 24.00 -3.06
C GLU A 486 1.62 24.03 -4.26
N LYS A 487 0.35 24.46 -4.14
CA LYS A 487 -0.54 24.64 -5.30
C LYS A 487 -1.56 25.72 -5.00
N GLY A 488 -1.79 26.63 -5.95
CA GLY A 488 -2.85 27.65 -5.90
C GLY A 488 -4.28 27.08 -5.96
N GLU A 489 -4.52 25.90 -5.41
CA GLU A 489 -5.86 25.42 -5.09
C GLU A 489 -6.10 25.65 -3.59
N PRO A 490 -7.14 26.41 -3.20
CA PRO A 490 -7.51 26.51 -1.79
C PRO A 490 -7.91 25.12 -1.29
N ALA A 491 -7.04 24.51 -0.48
CA ALA A 491 -7.44 23.34 0.30
C ALA A 491 -8.58 23.75 1.23
N LYS A 492 -9.52 22.83 1.45
CA LYS A 492 -10.70 22.96 2.34
C LYS A 492 -10.32 23.02 3.83
N ASP A 493 -9.29 23.78 4.18
CA ASP A 493 -8.90 24.09 5.55
C ASP A 493 -9.67 25.35 5.96
N GLN A 494 -10.32 25.32 7.13
CA GLN A 494 -11.08 26.47 7.62
C GLN A 494 -10.21 27.28 8.60
N ASP A 495 -10.09 28.57 8.32
CA ASP A 495 -9.39 29.54 9.17
C ASP A 495 -10.10 29.66 10.53
N LEU A 496 -9.34 29.50 11.61
CA LEU A 496 -9.81 29.68 12.98
C LEU A 496 -9.88 31.17 13.40
N GLY A 497 -9.60 32.09 12.47
CA GLY A 497 -9.71 33.54 12.67
C GLY A 497 -8.72 34.08 13.69
N GLY A 498 -7.57 33.41 13.87
CA GLY A 498 -6.55 33.77 14.86
C GLY A 498 -6.94 33.47 16.32
N PHE A 499 -7.76 32.44 16.55
CA PHE A 499 -8.09 31.94 17.89
C PHE A 499 -6.82 31.74 18.73
N ALA A 500 -6.78 32.35 19.92
CA ALA A 500 -5.58 32.37 20.75
C ALA A 500 -5.86 31.92 22.18
N ILE A 501 -4.97 31.08 22.70
CA ILE A 501 -4.92 30.63 24.10
C ILE A 501 -3.55 31.06 24.67
N GLY A 502 -3.55 32.15 25.45
CA GLY A 502 -2.31 32.75 25.94
C GLY A 502 -1.38 33.19 24.78
N PRO A 503 -0.09 32.78 24.76
CA PRO A 503 0.83 33.11 23.68
C PRO A 503 0.71 32.21 22.45
N VAL A 504 -0.12 31.16 22.51
CA VAL A 504 -0.34 30.20 21.41
C VAL A 504 -1.49 30.68 20.53
N ARG A 505 -1.25 30.79 19.23
CA ARG A 505 -2.25 31.13 18.21
C ARG A 505 -2.51 29.93 17.31
N PHE A 506 -3.79 29.60 17.15
CA PHE A 506 -4.29 28.57 16.25
C PHE A 506 -4.79 29.23 14.96
N HIS A 507 -4.27 28.80 13.82
CA HIS A 507 -4.57 29.42 12.52
C HIS A 507 -5.56 28.59 11.71
N HIS A 508 -5.34 27.27 11.65
CA HIS A 508 -6.12 26.37 10.80
C HIS A 508 -6.47 25.10 11.55
N ALA A 509 -7.60 24.50 11.18
CA ALA A 509 -7.96 23.14 11.54
C ALA A 509 -8.31 22.34 10.28
N GLY A 510 -8.00 21.05 10.29
CA GLY A 510 -8.33 20.16 9.17
C GLY A 510 -8.59 18.73 9.60
N LEU A 511 -9.35 18.01 8.75
CA LEU A 511 -9.73 16.62 8.96
C LEU A 511 -8.97 15.67 8.05
N GLY A 512 -8.50 14.59 8.64
CA GLY A 512 -7.83 13.48 8.02
C GLY A 512 -8.49 12.15 8.33
N TYR A 513 -8.40 11.21 7.38
CA TYR A 513 -8.78 9.82 7.61
C TYR A 513 -7.81 8.92 6.87
N ALA A 514 -7.11 8.06 7.60
CA ALA A 514 -6.15 7.11 7.05
C ALA A 514 -6.00 5.91 8.00
N PHE A 515 -5.83 4.70 7.43
CA PHE A 515 -5.60 3.46 8.20
C PHE A 515 -6.65 3.20 9.30
N GLY A 516 -7.92 3.51 9.05
CA GLY A 516 -9.01 3.33 10.02
C GLY A 516 -8.97 4.29 11.22
N ARG A 517 -8.22 5.39 11.12
CA ARG A 517 -8.16 6.45 12.14
C ARG A 517 -8.53 7.80 11.55
N LEU A 518 -9.36 8.53 12.29
CA LEU A 518 -9.66 9.93 12.03
C LEU A 518 -8.62 10.80 12.74
N PHE A 519 -8.14 11.83 12.06
CA PHE A 519 -7.20 12.80 12.62
C PHE A 519 -7.80 14.19 12.50
N VAL A 520 -7.97 14.87 13.63
CA VAL A 520 -8.26 16.31 13.68
C VAL A 520 -6.95 17.00 13.96
N ALA A 521 -6.34 17.66 12.98
CA ALA A 521 -5.10 18.39 13.23
C ALA A 521 -5.31 19.91 13.29
N LEU A 522 -4.49 20.52 14.13
CA LEU A 522 -4.52 21.91 14.53
C LEU A 522 -3.16 22.53 14.21
N ASP A 523 -3.17 23.66 13.51
CA ASP A 523 -1.98 24.45 13.26
C ASP A 523 -1.81 25.47 14.39
N ALA A 524 -0.82 25.24 15.26
CA ALA A 524 -0.56 26.05 16.45
C ALA A 524 0.86 26.64 16.44
N THR A 525 0.94 27.95 16.69
CA THR A 525 2.19 28.72 16.73
C THR A 525 2.29 29.53 18.01
N MET A 526 3.48 29.59 18.60
CA MET A 526 3.78 30.41 19.77
C MET A 526 4.95 31.34 19.45
N ALA A 527 4.73 32.65 19.55
CA ALA A 527 5.78 33.65 19.31
C ALA A 527 6.18 34.35 20.61
N VAL A 528 7.47 34.32 20.95
CA VAL A 528 8.06 34.97 22.12
C VAL A 528 9.24 35.84 21.65
N GLY A 529 8.96 37.11 21.34
CA GLY A 529 9.97 38.03 20.78
C GLY A 529 10.45 37.59 19.39
N PRO A 530 11.77 37.43 19.15
CA PRO A 530 12.30 36.94 17.87
C PRO A 530 12.19 35.41 17.70
N LEU A 531 11.77 34.69 18.75
CA LEU A 531 11.62 33.23 18.76
C LEU A 531 10.18 32.84 18.40
N THR A 532 10.02 31.98 17.42
CA THR A 532 8.76 31.35 17.03
C THR A 532 8.90 29.85 17.24
N VAL A 533 7.92 29.23 17.90
CA VAL A 533 7.79 27.79 18.06
C VAL A 533 6.52 27.35 17.36
N GLU A 534 6.60 26.33 16.51
CA GLU A 534 5.43 25.76 15.84
C GLU A 534 5.31 24.27 16.23
N LEU A 535 4.09 23.80 16.45
CA LEU A 535 3.83 22.41 16.80
C LEU A 535 3.38 21.65 15.55
N LEU A 536 4.19 20.69 15.11
CA LEU A 536 3.97 19.95 13.86
C LEU A 536 3.06 18.75 14.12
N GLY A 537 1.98 18.64 13.34
CA GLY A 537 1.02 17.55 13.47
C GLY A 537 0.38 17.48 14.86
N LEU A 538 0.19 18.64 15.50
CA LEU A 538 -0.62 18.75 16.72
C LEU A 538 -2.06 18.40 16.38
N GLY A 539 -2.69 17.54 17.16
CA GLY A 539 -4.06 17.14 16.89
C GLY A 539 -4.58 16.06 17.81
N LEU A 540 -5.71 15.49 17.41
CA LEU A 540 -6.42 14.43 18.09
C LEU A 540 -6.67 13.31 17.08
N GLY A 541 -6.15 12.13 17.37
CA GLY A 541 -6.50 10.89 16.67
C GLY A 541 -7.72 10.25 17.32
N VAL A 542 -8.65 9.74 16.50
CA VAL A 542 -9.79 8.92 16.95
C VAL A 542 -9.70 7.58 16.23
N ASP A 543 -9.63 6.50 16.99
CA ASP A 543 -9.59 5.14 16.45
C ASP A 543 -11.01 4.57 16.19
N LYS A 544 -11.06 3.35 15.66
CA LYS A 544 -12.31 2.61 15.39
C LYS A 544 -13.17 2.36 16.63
N ASP A 545 -12.56 2.38 17.82
CA ASP A 545 -13.23 2.18 19.10
C ASP A 545 -13.62 3.53 19.73
N TRP A 546 -13.48 4.62 18.98
CA TRP A 546 -13.76 6.00 19.37
C TRP A 546 -12.91 6.51 20.53
N ASN A 547 -11.75 5.91 20.76
CA ASN A 547 -10.79 6.41 21.73
C ASN A 547 -10.07 7.63 21.16
N VAL A 548 -10.04 8.69 21.96
CA VAL A 548 -9.32 9.94 21.63
C VAL A 548 -7.89 9.83 22.12
N THR A 549 -6.93 9.96 21.21
CA THR A 549 -5.51 10.01 21.54
C THR A 549 -4.92 11.36 21.11
N PRO A 550 -4.27 12.11 22.00
CA PRO A 550 -3.56 13.31 21.62
C PRO A 550 -2.37 12.94 20.73
N GLU A 551 -2.21 13.65 19.61
CA GLU A 551 -1.09 13.47 18.70
C GLU A 551 -0.25 14.73 18.60
N LEU A 552 1.06 14.55 18.68
CA LEU A 552 2.06 15.55 18.34
C LEU A 552 3.15 14.85 17.57
N ARG A 553 3.33 15.23 16.29
CA ARG A 553 4.38 14.63 15.47
C ARG A 553 5.73 15.29 15.74
N GLY A 554 5.76 16.58 16.01
CA GLY A 554 7.02 17.28 16.13
C GLY A 554 6.89 18.72 16.59
N ALA A 555 8.01 19.43 16.58
CA ALA A 555 8.06 20.86 16.82
C ALA A 555 9.12 21.51 15.94
N SER A 556 8.85 22.74 15.51
CA SER A 556 9.82 23.61 14.88
C SER A 556 10.12 24.80 15.79
N VAL A 557 11.33 25.33 15.68
CA VAL A 557 11.77 26.54 16.36
C VAL A 557 12.49 27.40 15.33
N ALA A 558 12.12 28.67 15.24
CA ALA A 558 12.78 29.66 14.41
C ALA A 558 13.12 30.90 15.24
N LEU A 559 14.34 31.41 15.10
CA LEU A 559 14.83 32.64 15.69
C LEU A 559 15.28 33.55 14.55
N GLU A 560 14.62 34.68 14.36
CA GLU A 560 15.03 35.68 13.38
C GLU A 560 15.44 36.99 14.07
N ARG A 561 16.70 37.37 13.88
CA ARG A 561 17.23 38.66 14.32
C ARG A 561 17.35 39.58 13.10
N PRO A 562 16.56 40.68 13.02
CA PRO A 562 16.53 41.56 11.84
C PRO A 562 17.68 42.57 11.75
N GLY A 563 18.52 42.73 12.78
CA GLY A 563 19.65 43.68 12.76
C GLY A 563 20.83 43.17 11.92
N PRO A 564 21.76 44.04 11.48
CA PRO A 564 22.95 43.61 10.72
C PRO A 564 24.04 42.98 11.61
N PRO A 565 24.59 41.81 11.26
CA PRO A 565 24.13 40.93 10.18
C PRO A 565 22.83 40.23 10.57
N LYS A 566 21.90 40.10 9.61
CA LYS A 566 20.65 39.36 9.84
C LYS A 566 21.01 37.91 10.16
N VAL A 567 20.51 37.40 11.28
CA VAL A 567 20.73 36.00 11.70
C VAL A 567 19.39 35.29 11.70
N ALA A 568 19.30 34.16 11.02
CA ALA A 568 18.17 33.25 11.07
C ALA A 568 18.64 31.87 11.52
N ILE A 569 18.08 31.38 12.62
CA ILE A 569 18.29 30.01 13.09
C ILE A 569 16.94 29.32 13.05
N ALA A 570 16.83 28.19 12.36
CA ALA A 570 15.61 27.40 12.33
C ALA A 570 15.94 25.93 12.54
N GLY A 571 15.07 25.20 13.21
CA GLY A 571 15.18 23.76 13.39
C GLY A 571 13.80 23.13 13.47
N ALA A 572 13.68 21.90 13.03
CA ALA A 572 12.48 21.10 13.16
C ALA A 572 12.86 19.68 13.56
N PHE A 573 12.04 19.10 14.44
CA PHE A 573 12.19 17.73 14.92
C PHE A 573 10.84 17.04 14.79
N THR A 574 10.82 15.88 14.14
CA THR A 574 9.57 15.18 13.78
C THR A 574 9.72 13.68 14.00
N ARG A 575 8.68 13.07 14.56
CA ARG A 575 8.50 11.62 14.64
C ARG A 575 8.04 11.09 13.27
N LEU A 576 8.71 10.04 12.80
CA LEU A 576 8.38 9.35 11.55
C LEU A 576 7.81 7.96 11.84
N ASP A 577 7.04 7.46 10.89
CA ASP A 577 6.59 6.06 10.87
C ASP A 577 7.30 5.34 9.72
N LEU A 578 8.24 4.46 10.06
CA LEU A 578 8.98 3.60 9.11
C LEU A 578 8.40 2.17 9.06
N GLY A 579 7.19 1.97 9.57
CA GLY A 579 6.50 0.69 9.61
C GLY A 579 6.72 -0.10 10.90
N PRO A 580 6.08 -1.28 11.01
CA PRO A 580 5.88 -1.97 12.29
C PRO A 580 7.17 -2.52 12.92
N LYS A 581 8.28 -2.57 12.19
CA LYS A 581 9.58 -3.05 12.69
C LYS A 581 10.31 -2.02 13.57
N PHE A 582 9.87 -0.77 13.55
CA PHE A 582 10.52 0.32 14.28
C PHE A 582 9.60 0.81 15.39
N GLU A 583 10.11 0.83 16.62
CA GLU A 583 9.35 1.28 17.79
C GLU A 583 9.27 2.81 17.82
N LEU A 584 10.38 3.46 17.46
CA LEU A 584 10.53 4.89 17.56
C LEU A 584 11.48 5.39 16.48
N THR A 585 11.01 6.35 15.67
CA THR A 585 11.83 7.02 14.67
C THR A 585 11.65 8.52 14.79
N PHE A 586 12.76 9.23 14.81
CA PHE A 586 12.81 10.68 14.80
C PHE A 586 13.73 11.18 13.72
N ALA A 587 13.39 12.31 13.13
CA ALA A 587 14.28 13.01 12.24
C ALA A 587 14.29 14.51 12.53
N ALA A 588 15.44 15.12 12.30
CA ALA A 588 15.71 16.52 12.62
C ALA A 588 16.32 17.23 11.42
N THR A 589 15.86 18.44 11.13
CA THR A 589 16.47 19.35 10.16
C THR A 589 16.77 20.68 10.82
N GLY A 590 17.87 21.32 10.44
CA GLY A 590 18.30 22.60 10.98
C GLY A 590 18.87 23.52 9.90
N ARG A 591 18.80 24.81 10.14
CA ARG A 591 19.35 25.87 9.30
C ARG A 591 19.88 27.00 10.16
N ILE A 592 21.13 27.41 9.95
CA ILE A 592 21.73 28.60 10.54
C ILE A 592 22.21 29.47 9.38
N GLU A 593 21.60 30.62 9.19
CA GLU A 593 21.95 31.59 8.15
C GLU A 593 22.41 32.89 8.81
N ILE A 594 23.63 33.31 8.47
CA ILE A 594 24.15 34.64 8.77
C ILE A 594 24.27 35.36 7.44
N GLN A 595 23.40 36.34 7.21
CA GLN A 595 23.29 37.05 5.93
C GLN A 595 24.67 37.50 5.43
N ASP A 596 24.92 37.25 4.14
CA ASP A 596 26.16 37.55 3.41
C ASP A 596 27.44 36.85 3.90
N LEU A 597 27.38 36.03 4.96
CA LEU A 597 28.55 35.33 5.50
C LEU A 597 28.54 33.83 5.20
N ILE A 598 27.57 33.09 5.77
CA ILE A 598 27.46 31.63 5.67
C ILE A 598 26.00 31.15 5.87
N SER A 599 25.69 29.98 5.31
CA SER A 599 24.48 29.21 5.59
C SER A 599 24.87 27.77 5.90
N LEU A 600 24.54 27.29 7.10
CA LEU A 600 24.70 25.90 7.52
C LEU A 600 23.32 25.22 7.51
N GLN A 601 23.20 24.10 6.81
CA GLN A 601 22.02 23.23 6.81
C GLN A 601 22.39 21.88 7.42
N LEU A 602 21.46 21.31 8.18
CA LEU A 602 21.64 20.06 8.92
C LEU A 602 20.43 19.17 8.66
N ALA A 603 20.64 17.88 8.50
CA ALA A 603 19.60 16.86 8.53
C ALA A 603 20.12 15.61 9.24
N GLY A 604 19.25 14.89 9.93
CA GLY A 604 19.60 13.61 10.53
C GLY A 604 18.37 12.83 10.95
N SER A 605 18.57 11.54 11.18
CA SER A 605 17.52 10.64 11.68
C SER A 605 18.10 9.65 12.67
N TRP A 606 17.25 9.24 13.61
CA TRP A 606 17.51 8.17 14.55
C TRP A 606 16.27 7.27 14.58
N ALA A 607 16.46 5.97 14.38
CA ALA A 607 15.40 4.97 14.36
C ALA A 607 15.78 3.76 15.22
N ARG A 608 14.91 3.36 16.15
CA ARG A 608 15.06 2.17 16.97
C ARG A 608 14.25 1.01 16.42
N ASN A 609 14.94 -0.08 16.10
CA ASN A 609 14.31 -1.31 15.65
C ASN A 609 13.88 -2.18 16.85
N GLN A 610 12.77 -2.91 16.70
CA GLN A 610 12.27 -3.87 17.70
C GLN A 610 13.28 -4.98 18.05
N ALA A 611 14.19 -5.32 17.13
CA ALA A 611 15.26 -6.29 17.36
C ALA A 611 16.44 -5.74 18.19
N GLY A 612 16.34 -4.51 18.72
CA GLY A 612 17.30 -3.94 19.68
C GLY A 612 18.51 -3.22 19.06
N TRP A 613 18.48 -2.91 17.76
CA TRP A 613 19.51 -2.10 17.10
C TRP A 613 18.97 -0.74 16.66
N ASP A 614 19.84 0.27 16.66
CA ASP A 614 19.51 1.65 16.27
C ASP A 614 20.14 1.98 14.90
N SER A 615 19.40 2.68 14.06
CA SER A 615 19.85 3.29 12.80
C SER A 615 20.01 4.79 12.98
N ILE A 616 21.16 5.33 12.58
CA ILE A 616 21.47 6.76 12.71
C ILE A 616 22.06 7.24 11.40
N PHE A 617 21.69 8.44 10.97
CA PHE A 617 22.53 9.19 10.05
C PHE A 617 22.48 10.69 10.35
N ALA A 618 23.51 11.39 9.92
CA ALA A 618 23.55 12.84 9.92
C ALA A 618 24.20 13.34 8.63
N TYR A 619 23.74 14.49 8.17
CA TYR A 619 24.25 15.21 7.03
C TYR A 619 24.28 16.70 7.34
N ALA A 620 25.36 17.37 6.96
CA ALA A 620 25.56 18.79 7.14
C ALA A 620 26.09 19.41 5.86
N GLU A 621 25.62 20.60 5.54
CA GLU A 621 26.10 21.39 4.41
C GLU A 621 26.37 22.84 4.84
N LEU A 622 27.59 23.32 4.60
CA LEU A 622 28.01 24.69 4.81
C LEU A 622 28.21 25.39 3.47
N VAL A 623 27.52 26.51 3.25
CA VAL A 623 27.57 27.29 2.01
C VAL A 623 27.98 28.73 2.31
N ALA A 624 28.77 29.35 1.44
CA ALA A 624 29.11 30.77 1.50
C ALA A 624 27.90 31.67 1.24
N GLY A 625 27.82 32.82 1.93
CA GLY A 625 26.80 33.83 1.66
C GLY A 625 26.87 34.39 0.24
N LYS A 626 25.72 34.79 -0.33
CA LYS A 626 25.58 35.22 -1.74
C LYS A 626 26.57 36.32 -2.16
N ASN A 627 26.85 37.27 -1.27
CA ASN A 627 27.71 38.42 -1.55
C ASN A 627 29.20 38.19 -1.20
N ARG A 628 29.57 36.97 -0.79
CA ARG A 628 30.94 36.65 -0.41
C ARG A 628 31.80 36.33 -1.63
N VAL A 629 32.50 37.34 -2.13
CA VAL A 629 33.29 37.31 -3.38
C VAL A 629 34.28 36.15 -3.48
N ASN A 630 34.89 35.74 -2.35
CA ASN A 630 35.89 34.67 -2.29
C ASN A 630 35.32 33.31 -1.85
N GLY A 631 33.99 33.14 -1.87
CA GLY A 631 33.34 31.92 -1.37
C GLY A 631 33.74 31.62 0.09
N LEU A 632 33.80 30.35 0.45
CA LEU A 632 34.36 29.91 1.74
C LEU A 632 35.88 30.15 1.75
N PHE A 633 36.57 29.65 0.71
CA PHE A 633 38.00 29.85 0.44
C PHE A 633 38.29 29.66 -1.06
N SER A 634 39.46 30.12 -1.52
CA SER A 634 39.90 30.01 -2.92
C SER A 634 41.32 29.43 -3.01
N VAL A 635 41.57 28.59 -4.01
CA VAL A 635 42.88 28.04 -4.37
C VAL A 635 43.10 28.26 -5.86
N GLY A 636 43.99 29.19 -6.21
CA GLY A 636 44.21 29.59 -7.61
C GLY A 636 42.91 30.05 -8.28
N PRO A 637 42.51 29.48 -9.43
CA PRO A 637 41.29 29.88 -10.14
C PRO A 637 40.00 29.25 -9.59
N VAL A 638 40.10 28.38 -8.59
CA VAL A 638 38.99 27.63 -8.01
C VAL A 638 38.54 28.32 -6.72
N THR A 639 37.26 28.68 -6.65
CA THR A 639 36.61 29.22 -5.45
C THR A 639 35.62 28.21 -4.92
N PHE A 640 35.86 27.71 -3.71
CA PHE A 640 34.96 26.77 -3.03
C PHE A 640 33.82 27.55 -2.37
N THR A 641 32.59 27.24 -2.75
CA THR A 641 31.37 27.93 -2.29
C THR A 641 30.57 27.08 -1.30
N GLY A 642 30.80 25.77 -1.23
CA GLY A 642 30.11 24.90 -0.29
C GLY A 642 30.87 23.62 0.04
N ILE A 643 30.62 23.07 1.22
CA ILE A 643 31.14 21.79 1.71
C ILE A 643 29.95 21.00 2.28
N ALA A 644 29.86 19.72 1.96
CA ALA A 644 28.88 18.80 2.52
C ALA A 644 29.59 17.62 3.18
N LEU A 645 29.08 17.16 4.30
CA LEU A 645 29.57 15.97 5.00
C LEU A 645 28.38 15.16 5.49
N GLY A 646 28.45 13.84 5.42
CA GLY A 646 27.44 12.96 5.98
C GLY A 646 28.01 11.63 6.41
N PHE A 647 27.30 10.95 7.30
CA PHE A 647 27.58 9.58 7.68
C PHE A 647 26.31 8.87 8.11
N GLY A 648 26.31 7.55 8.05
CA GLY A 648 25.26 6.72 8.61
C GLY A 648 25.78 5.41 9.19
N ILE A 649 25.05 4.95 10.21
CA ILE A 649 25.26 3.73 10.98
C ILE A 649 23.97 2.92 10.91
N ASN A 650 24.08 1.64 10.58
CA ASN A 650 22.93 0.76 10.30
C ASN A 650 21.93 1.40 9.32
N SER A 651 22.44 2.06 8.29
CA SER A 651 21.64 2.68 7.23
C SER A 651 22.33 2.53 5.87
N THR A 652 21.56 2.68 4.79
CA THR A 652 22.04 2.61 3.42
C THR A 652 21.52 3.80 2.62
N VAL A 653 22.28 4.21 1.60
CA VAL A 653 21.90 5.29 0.68
C VAL A 653 21.63 4.73 -0.71
N ARG A 654 20.46 5.06 -1.26
CA ARG A 654 20.10 4.70 -2.63
C ARG A 654 20.94 5.51 -3.63
N ILE A 655 21.61 4.82 -4.55
CA ILE A 655 22.36 5.44 -5.65
C ILE A 655 21.35 6.04 -6.65
N PRO A 656 21.42 7.36 -6.96
CA PRO A 656 20.52 7.99 -7.91
C PRO A 656 20.88 7.60 -9.35
N THR A 657 19.90 7.61 -10.25
CA THR A 657 20.14 7.64 -11.69
C THR A 657 20.46 9.06 -12.17
N THR A 658 21.02 9.23 -13.37
CA THR A 658 21.33 10.57 -13.92
C THR A 658 20.09 11.45 -14.04
N SER A 659 18.92 10.88 -14.33
CA SER A 659 17.65 11.62 -14.33
C SER A 659 17.19 12.07 -12.94
N GLU A 660 17.58 11.35 -11.90
CA GLU A 660 17.24 11.65 -10.51
C GLU A 660 18.24 12.62 -9.85
N VAL A 661 19.40 12.90 -10.45
CA VAL A 661 20.39 13.86 -9.91
C VAL A 661 19.76 15.23 -9.65
N ASN A 662 18.82 15.67 -10.49
CA ASN A 662 18.01 16.89 -10.31
C ASN A 662 17.14 16.91 -9.04
N HIS A 663 16.86 15.75 -8.46
CA HIS A 663 16.02 15.56 -7.29
C HIS A 663 16.79 14.93 -6.12
N PHE A 664 18.10 14.70 -6.28
CA PHE A 664 18.91 14.11 -5.23
C PHE A 664 19.28 15.19 -4.21
N PRO A 665 18.80 15.11 -2.96
CA PRO A 665 18.88 16.20 -1.99
C PRO A 665 20.33 16.54 -1.60
N LEU A 666 21.24 15.56 -1.68
CA LEU A 666 22.65 15.79 -1.38
C LEU A 666 23.36 16.58 -2.50
N VAL A 667 22.82 16.57 -3.72
CA VAL A 667 23.34 17.37 -4.86
C VAL A 667 22.58 18.69 -5.07
N ASN A 668 21.30 18.83 -4.73
CA ASN A 668 20.57 20.09 -4.97
C ASN A 668 20.46 21.05 -3.78
N ARG A 669 21.07 20.69 -2.64
CA ARG A 669 20.94 21.32 -1.31
C ARG A 669 19.74 20.83 -0.53
N LEU A 670 19.90 20.70 0.78
CA LEU A 670 18.78 20.43 1.66
C LEU A 670 17.81 21.62 1.62
N GLY A 671 16.51 21.35 1.53
CA GLY A 671 15.53 22.42 1.57
C GLY A 671 15.39 23.22 0.27
N ALA A 672 15.95 22.75 -0.85
CA ALA A 672 15.86 23.42 -2.14
C ALA A 672 15.83 22.42 -3.29
N ARG A 673 14.90 22.61 -4.23
CA ARG A 673 14.82 21.82 -5.47
C ARG A 673 14.58 22.70 -6.69
N PRO A 674 15.20 22.44 -7.84
CA PRO A 674 14.81 23.12 -9.08
C PRO A 674 13.43 22.64 -9.56
N ASN A 675 12.54 23.55 -9.96
CA ASN A 675 11.25 23.17 -10.59
C ASN A 675 11.42 22.46 -11.93
N ALA A 676 12.52 22.78 -12.63
CA ALA A 676 12.95 22.17 -13.87
C ALA A 676 14.48 22.22 -13.95
N PRO A 677 15.14 21.40 -14.77
CA PRO A 677 16.58 21.52 -15.03
C PRO A 677 16.94 22.95 -15.49
N GLY A 678 17.71 23.68 -14.66
CA GLY A 678 18.06 25.09 -14.89
C GLY A 678 16.97 26.12 -14.56
N GLY A 679 15.84 25.73 -13.98
CA GLY A 679 14.72 26.61 -13.61
C GLY A 679 14.83 27.25 -12.22
N GLU A 680 13.77 27.95 -11.82
CA GLU A 680 13.68 28.55 -10.48
C GLU A 680 13.80 27.50 -9.38
N VAL A 681 14.53 27.86 -8.32
CA VAL A 681 14.73 27.01 -7.13
C VAL A 681 13.55 27.20 -6.20
N GLU A 682 12.74 26.16 -6.07
CA GLU A 682 11.72 26.02 -5.05
C GLU A 682 12.40 25.78 -3.69
N LYS A 683 11.98 26.54 -2.68
CA LYS A 683 12.41 26.31 -1.30
C LYS A 683 11.47 25.30 -0.66
N LEU A 684 12.01 24.16 -0.29
CA LEU A 684 11.30 23.15 0.48
C LEU A 684 11.23 23.54 1.94
N THR A 685 10.13 23.21 2.59
CA THR A 685 10.04 23.31 4.05
C THR A 685 10.91 22.24 4.73
N PRO A 686 11.28 22.42 6.01
CA PRO A 686 12.00 21.41 6.76
C PRO A 686 11.36 20.02 6.72
N ALA A 687 10.02 19.91 6.79
CA ALA A 687 9.36 18.61 6.75
C ALA A 687 9.33 18.00 5.34
N GLN A 688 9.19 18.80 4.28
CA GLN A 688 9.28 18.32 2.89
C GLN A 688 10.69 17.78 2.58
N ALA A 689 11.72 18.54 2.93
CA ALA A 689 13.11 18.11 2.78
C ALA A 689 13.40 16.83 3.57
N MET A 690 12.79 16.69 4.75
CA MET A 690 12.86 15.48 5.55
C MET A 690 12.20 14.29 4.86
N ASN A 691 10.97 14.48 4.37
CA ASN A 691 10.21 13.41 3.72
C ASN A 691 10.90 12.90 2.44
N GLU A 692 11.52 13.79 1.66
CA GLU A 692 12.34 13.38 0.51
C GLU A 692 13.57 12.56 0.94
N LEU A 693 14.18 12.88 2.08
CA LEU A 693 15.40 12.23 2.55
C LEU A 693 15.14 10.86 3.21
N VAL A 694 14.09 10.73 4.03
CA VAL A 694 13.86 9.57 4.92
C VAL A 694 12.41 9.07 4.96
N GLY A 695 11.51 9.70 4.21
CA GLY A 695 10.12 9.27 4.12
C GLY A 695 9.95 7.97 3.32
N PRO A 696 8.70 7.57 3.02
CA PRO A 696 8.43 6.45 2.15
C PRO A 696 9.07 6.65 0.76
N GLY A 697 10.00 5.77 0.38
CA GLY A 697 10.78 5.93 -0.86
C GLY A 697 11.94 6.93 -0.76
N GLY A 698 12.29 7.38 0.45
CA GLY A 698 13.38 8.29 0.72
C GLY A 698 14.76 7.75 0.32
N TRP A 699 15.73 8.66 0.24
CA TRP A 699 17.09 8.35 -0.20
C TRP A 699 17.92 7.56 0.81
N VAL A 700 17.64 7.73 2.11
CA VAL A 700 18.33 7.05 3.21
C VAL A 700 17.33 6.17 3.94
N THR A 701 17.67 4.89 4.12
CA THR A 701 16.81 3.92 4.81
C THR A 701 17.60 3.11 5.85
N PRO A 702 16.97 2.66 6.95
CA PRO A 702 17.63 1.77 7.90
C PRO A 702 18.03 0.42 7.27
N ALA A 703 19.27 -0.01 7.49
CA ALA A 703 19.83 -1.27 7.03
C ALA A 703 20.89 -1.78 8.03
N GLN A 704 20.53 -2.79 8.82
CA GLN A 704 21.41 -3.35 9.85
C GLN A 704 22.77 -3.80 9.26
N GLY A 705 23.87 -3.46 9.93
CA GLY A 705 25.21 -3.87 9.53
C GLY A 705 25.78 -3.09 8.32
N GLN A 706 25.10 -2.04 7.85
CA GLN A 706 25.57 -1.15 6.79
C GLN A 706 26.01 0.20 7.36
N TYR A 707 27.11 0.71 6.85
CA TYR A 707 27.73 1.96 7.28
C TYR A 707 28.13 2.77 6.05
N TRP A 708 28.04 4.08 6.11
CA TRP A 708 28.49 4.93 5.01
C TRP A 708 29.03 6.27 5.49
N VAL A 709 29.91 6.85 4.69
CA VAL A 709 30.37 8.24 4.82
C VAL A 709 30.24 8.94 3.48
N ALA A 710 29.95 10.23 3.51
CA ALA A 710 29.85 11.07 2.34
C ALA A 710 30.57 12.39 2.54
N GLY A 711 31.23 12.86 1.48
CA GLY A 711 31.90 14.15 1.43
C GLY A 711 31.60 14.81 0.09
N GLY A 712 31.12 16.06 0.13
CA GLY A 712 30.76 16.81 -1.05
C GLY A 712 31.35 18.21 -1.04
N MET A 713 31.48 18.77 -2.23
CA MET A 713 32.00 20.12 -2.44
C MET A 713 31.22 20.82 -3.54
N GLU A 714 31.08 22.12 -3.36
CA GLU A 714 30.63 23.04 -4.40
C GLU A 714 31.73 24.05 -4.65
N PHE A 715 32.05 24.26 -5.92
CA PHE A 715 33.09 25.19 -6.33
C PHE A 715 32.78 25.82 -7.69
N THR A 716 33.44 26.94 -7.96
CA THR A 716 33.44 27.59 -9.26
C THR A 716 34.86 27.82 -9.77
N VAL A 717 35.06 27.65 -11.07
CA VAL A 717 36.32 27.94 -11.76
C VAL A 717 36.14 29.16 -12.65
N TYR A 718 36.85 30.25 -12.35
CA TYR A 718 36.75 31.55 -13.04
C TYR A 718 35.31 32.10 -13.22
N ARG A 719 34.30 31.60 -12.48
CA ARG A 719 32.85 31.87 -12.70
C ARG A 719 32.28 31.37 -14.04
N PHE A 720 33.04 30.60 -14.81
CA PHE A 720 32.58 29.94 -16.04
C PHE A 720 31.97 28.58 -15.76
N ILE A 721 32.60 27.84 -14.86
CA ILE A 721 32.19 26.50 -14.45
C ILE A 721 31.70 26.59 -13.01
N GLN A 722 30.50 26.10 -12.75
CA GLN A 722 30.00 25.84 -11.41
C GLN A 722 29.77 24.34 -11.28
N ALA A 723 30.40 23.71 -10.30
CA ALA A 723 30.29 22.27 -10.09
C ALA A 723 29.90 21.98 -8.64
N ARG A 724 29.05 20.98 -8.47
CA ARG A 724 28.69 20.41 -7.18
C ARG A 724 28.72 18.90 -7.28
N ALA A 725 29.46 18.26 -6.39
CA ALA A 725 29.58 16.81 -6.38
C ALA A 725 29.63 16.27 -4.96
N ILE A 726 29.15 15.04 -4.77
CA ILE A 726 29.25 14.28 -3.54
C ILE A 726 29.86 12.91 -3.82
N ALA A 727 30.90 12.57 -3.06
CA ALA A 727 31.45 11.23 -2.98
C ALA A 727 30.84 10.52 -1.76
N LEU A 728 30.48 9.26 -1.91
CA LEU A 728 29.92 8.42 -0.84
C LEU A 728 30.57 7.04 -0.90
N VAL A 729 30.94 6.50 0.24
CA VAL A 729 31.41 5.12 0.39
C VAL A 729 30.53 4.43 1.41
N GLU A 730 29.98 3.27 1.05
CA GLU A 730 29.16 2.39 1.90
C GLU A 730 29.88 1.04 2.07
N TRP A 731 29.83 0.44 3.25
CA TRP A 731 30.39 -0.87 3.54
C TRP A 731 29.57 -1.60 4.61
N GLY A 732 29.59 -2.94 4.58
CA GLY A 732 28.88 -3.77 5.54
C GLY A 732 28.89 -5.25 5.15
N GLU A 733 27.99 -6.03 5.74
CA GLU A 733 27.87 -7.48 5.47
C GLU A 733 27.58 -7.81 4.00
N ALA A 734 26.88 -6.90 3.29
CA ALA A 734 26.56 -7.02 1.87
C ALA A 734 27.71 -6.60 0.92
N GLY A 735 28.90 -6.29 1.44
CA GLY A 735 30.05 -5.78 0.67
C GLY A 735 30.19 -4.26 0.77
N TRP A 736 30.98 -3.67 -0.12
CA TRP A 736 31.20 -2.22 -0.21
C TRP A 736 30.78 -1.63 -1.55
N LYS A 737 30.38 -0.36 -1.52
CA LYS A 737 30.02 0.45 -2.67
C LYS A 737 30.69 1.81 -2.58
N ALA A 738 31.07 2.37 -3.72
CA ALA A 738 31.53 3.75 -3.81
C ALA A 738 30.72 4.48 -4.88
N MET A 739 30.42 5.75 -4.64
CA MET A 739 29.64 6.59 -5.54
C MET A 739 30.27 7.99 -5.61
N LEU A 740 30.26 8.59 -6.80
CA LEU A 740 30.50 10.00 -7.03
C LEU A 740 29.36 10.53 -7.92
N ALA A 741 28.53 11.42 -7.38
CA ALA A 741 27.39 11.99 -8.11
C ALA A 741 27.42 13.51 -8.06
N GLY A 742 27.03 14.18 -9.14
CA GLY A 742 27.07 15.63 -9.17
C GLY A 742 26.51 16.27 -10.42
N ARG A 743 26.57 17.60 -10.42
CA ARG A 743 26.16 18.50 -11.49
C ARG A 743 27.25 19.51 -11.78
N THR A 744 27.48 19.76 -13.06
CA THR A 744 28.37 20.81 -13.55
C THR A 744 27.64 21.69 -14.56
N THR A 745 27.65 23.00 -14.35
CA THR A 745 27.12 24.01 -15.28
C THR A 745 28.26 24.81 -15.86
N LEU A 746 28.32 24.88 -17.19
CA LEU A 746 29.20 25.77 -17.95
C LEU A 746 28.34 26.87 -18.58
N ALA A 747 28.69 28.14 -18.35
CA ALA A 747 28.01 29.30 -18.94
C ALA A 747 28.99 30.18 -19.74
N LEU A 748 28.60 30.57 -20.96
CA LEU A 748 29.42 31.34 -21.90
C LEU A 748 28.61 32.52 -22.45
N PRO A 749 29.02 33.80 -22.30
CA PRO A 749 30.08 34.31 -21.40
C PRO A 749 29.72 34.04 -19.93
N PRO A 750 30.68 34.17 -18.98
CA PRO A 750 30.44 33.85 -17.58
C PRO A 750 29.34 34.77 -17.04
N THR A 751 28.47 34.23 -16.18
CA THR A 751 27.37 35.01 -15.60
C THR A 751 27.95 36.15 -14.76
N THR A 752 27.88 37.38 -15.25
CA THR A 752 28.12 38.56 -14.43
C THR A 752 27.00 38.64 -13.40
N VAL A 753 27.34 39.07 -12.19
CA VAL A 753 26.41 39.28 -11.05
C VAL A 753 25.08 39.91 -11.52
N PRO A 754 23.93 39.47 -10.98
CA PRO A 754 22.61 39.94 -11.40
C PRO A 754 22.49 41.47 -11.41
N ASP A 755 21.74 41.94 -12.41
CA ASP A 755 21.33 43.33 -12.67
C ASP A 755 21.26 44.23 -11.42
N GLU A 756 22.27 45.09 -11.23
CA GLU A 756 22.11 46.34 -10.47
C GLU A 756 22.63 47.59 -11.21
N SER A 757 23.13 47.45 -12.44
CA SER A 757 23.43 48.64 -13.25
C SER A 757 22.20 49.09 -14.03
N LYS A 758 21.50 50.12 -13.53
CA LYS A 758 20.48 50.91 -14.25
C LYS A 758 20.93 51.45 -15.62
N ALA A 759 22.19 51.24 -16.02
CA ALA A 759 22.72 51.54 -17.34
C ALA A 759 22.30 50.53 -18.43
N SER A 760 21.83 49.32 -18.06
CA SER A 760 21.36 48.29 -19.02
C SER A 760 19.98 48.62 -19.65
N ALA A 761 19.19 49.47 -18.98
CA ALA A 761 17.82 49.80 -19.42
C ALA A 761 17.74 50.57 -20.76
N GLN A 762 18.81 51.24 -21.19
CA GLN A 762 18.82 51.95 -22.48
C GLN A 762 19.08 51.04 -23.70
N ALA A 763 19.48 49.78 -23.49
CA ALA A 763 19.62 48.80 -24.58
C ALA A 763 18.31 48.05 -24.90
N ALA A 764 17.30 48.14 -24.02
CA ALA A 764 16.02 47.45 -24.18
C ALA A 764 15.13 48.05 -25.28
N ASP A 765 15.30 49.33 -25.63
CA ASP A 765 14.53 50.01 -26.70
C ASP A 765 14.93 49.57 -28.13
N LEU A 766 15.99 48.76 -28.28
CA LEU A 766 16.44 48.22 -29.57
C LEU A 766 16.03 46.76 -29.80
N GLY A 767 15.22 46.15 -28.92
CA GLY A 767 14.73 44.77 -29.10
C GLY A 767 15.80 43.68 -29.03
N LEU A 768 17.03 44.03 -28.60
CA LEU A 768 18.16 43.11 -28.43
C LEU A 768 18.43 42.95 -26.92
N SER A 769 17.59 42.18 -26.23
CA SER A 769 17.94 41.72 -24.87
C SER A 769 19.01 40.63 -24.99
N LEU A 770 20.28 41.04 -25.02
CA LEU A 770 21.46 40.17 -24.84
C LEU A 770 21.79 40.05 -23.34
N GLY A 771 20.80 39.75 -22.50
CA GLY A 771 20.97 39.68 -21.04
C GLY A 771 21.35 38.30 -20.49
N GLY A 772 21.27 37.24 -21.29
CA GLY A 772 21.57 35.85 -20.88
C GLY A 772 22.87 35.29 -21.47
N PRO A 773 23.38 34.15 -20.98
CA PRO A 773 24.54 33.51 -21.57
C PRO A 773 24.25 33.12 -23.03
N LEU A 774 25.24 33.32 -23.92
CA LEU A 774 25.21 32.87 -25.32
C LEU A 774 25.17 31.35 -25.45
N GLY A 775 25.61 30.61 -24.42
CA GLY A 775 25.48 29.16 -24.37
C GLY A 775 25.57 28.66 -22.94
N GLN A 776 24.82 27.61 -22.64
CA GLN A 776 24.78 26.95 -21.34
C GLN A 776 24.83 25.44 -21.55
N VAL A 777 25.71 24.76 -20.82
CA VAL A 777 25.78 23.29 -20.81
C VAL A 777 25.70 22.83 -19.36
N ILE A 778 24.66 22.07 -19.04
CA ILE A 778 24.45 21.46 -17.72
C ILE A 778 24.69 19.97 -17.89
N VAL A 779 25.57 19.41 -17.05
CA VAL A 779 25.98 18.01 -17.09
C VAL A 779 25.68 17.38 -15.74
N ASP A 780 24.85 16.34 -15.73
CA ASP A 780 24.58 15.49 -14.57
C ASP A 780 25.38 14.20 -14.71
N PHE A 781 26.05 13.77 -13.64
CA PHE A 781 26.87 12.56 -13.65
C PHE A 781 26.70 11.71 -12.39
N VAL A 782 26.77 10.40 -12.55
CA VAL A 782 26.77 9.39 -11.48
C VAL A 782 27.77 8.31 -11.82
N PHE A 783 28.84 8.20 -11.03
CA PHE A 783 29.83 7.15 -11.12
C PHE A 783 29.69 6.27 -9.89
N ALA A 784 29.65 4.95 -10.06
CA ALA A 784 29.46 4.03 -8.95
C ALA A 784 30.24 2.73 -9.16
N TYR A 785 30.72 2.16 -8.06
CA TYR A 785 31.24 0.82 -7.98
C TYR A 785 30.44 0.02 -6.96
N ASP A 786 30.06 -1.19 -7.31
CA ASP A 786 29.36 -2.14 -6.43
C ASP A 786 30.15 -3.46 -6.40
N SER A 787 30.74 -3.80 -5.26
CA SER A 787 31.55 -5.02 -5.10
C SER A 787 30.72 -6.31 -5.13
N ALA A 788 29.47 -6.27 -4.67
CA ALA A 788 28.57 -7.42 -4.69
C ALA A 788 28.19 -7.78 -6.14
N LEU A 789 28.02 -6.78 -7.00
CA LEU A 789 27.82 -6.97 -8.44
C LEU A 789 29.13 -7.11 -9.23
N GLY A 790 30.26 -6.70 -8.64
CA GLY A 790 31.53 -6.57 -9.35
C GLY A 790 31.43 -5.61 -10.53
N ARG A 791 30.64 -4.53 -10.39
CA ARG A 791 30.27 -3.61 -11.48
C ARG A 791 30.78 -2.21 -11.21
N PHE A 792 31.52 -1.65 -12.16
CA PHE A 792 31.76 -0.22 -12.26
C PHE A 792 30.79 0.37 -13.31
N SER A 793 30.16 1.49 -12.98
CA SER A 793 29.25 2.23 -13.87
C SER A 793 29.58 3.72 -13.83
N MET A 794 29.63 4.35 -14.98
CA MET A 794 29.88 5.77 -15.16
C MET A 794 28.82 6.31 -16.11
N ASP A 795 27.86 7.10 -15.63
CA ASP A 795 26.83 7.71 -16.46
C ASP A 795 26.93 9.23 -16.39
N THR A 796 26.94 9.88 -17.55
CA THR A 796 27.00 11.33 -17.71
C THR A 796 25.99 11.76 -18.75
N VAL A 797 25.13 12.74 -18.45
CA VAL A 797 24.05 13.20 -19.35
C VAL A 797 24.02 14.73 -19.41
N ILE A 798 23.80 15.27 -20.61
CA ILE A 798 23.47 16.68 -20.82
C ILE A 798 22.04 16.89 -20.32
N ALA A 799 21.90 17.64 -19.22
CA ALA A 799 20.61 17.92 -18.60
C ALA A 799 19.83 18.99 -19.39
N GLY A 800 18.51 19.03 -19.16
CA GLY A 800 17.64 20.06 -19.72
C GLY A 800 18.10 21.48 -19.34
N GLY A 801 17.73 22.47 -20.15
CA GLY A 801 18.24 23.84 -20.02
C GLY A 801 19.60 24.08 -20.69
N SER A 802 20.20 23.04 -21.29
CA SER A 802 21.42 23.19 -22.09
C SER A 802 21.11 23.65 -23.51
N TYR A 803 21.77 24.71 -23.99
CA TYR A 803 21.57 25.29 -25.31
C TYR A 803 22.84 25.99 -25.83
N ILE A 804 22.89 26.24 -27.13
CA ILE A 804 24.00 26.96 -27.77
C ILE A 804 23.45 28.04 -28.72
N LEU A 805 23.92 29.28 -28.56
CA LEU A 805 23.54 30.50 -29.30
C LEU A 805 22.08 30.95 -29.18
N ASP A 806 21.14 30.02 -29.15
CA ASP A 806 19.70 30.24 -29.11
C ASP A 806 19.09 29.29 -28.07
N PRO A 807 18.29 29.76 -27.09
CA PRO A 807 17.60 28.89 -26.13
C PRO A 807 16.67 27.85 -26.78
N GLN A 808 16.20 28.08 -28.01
CA GLN A 808 15.44 27.09 -28.79
C GLN A 808 16.34 26.02 -29.45
N ALA A 809 17.66 26.22 -29.48
CA ALA A 809 18.67 25.28 -29.98
C ALA A 809 19.18 24.41 -28.83
N THR A 810 18.30 23.53 -28.37
CA THR A 810 18.52 22.66 -27.21
C THR A 810 19.53 21.54 -27.49
N LEU A 811 20.39 21.28 -26.51
CA LEU A 811 21.40 20.21 -26.55
C LEU A 811 20.89 18.95 -25.84
N THR A 812 21.28 17.80 -26.37
CA THR A 812 21.01 16.49 -25.77
C THR A 812 22.22 15.58 -25.93
N GLY A 813 22.37 14.59 -25.05
CA GLY A 813 23.45 13.61 -25.14
C GLY A 813 23.76 12.94 -23.82
N GLY A 814 24.31 11.73 -23.91
CA GLY A 814 24.85 11.04 -22.75
C GLY A 814 26.02 10.13 -23.11
N ILE A 815 26.87 9.89 -22.12
CA ILE A 815 28.02 8.99 -22.19
C ILE A 815 27.91 8.04 -21.01
N SER A 816 27.93 6.74 -21.29
CA SER A 816 27.91 5.67 -20.31
C SER A 816 29.12 4.75 -20.49
N PHE A 817 29.82 4.42 -19.42
CA PHE A 817 30.88 3.42 -19.39
C PHE A 817 30.65 2.42 -18.26
N TYR A 818 30.52 1.14 -18.60
CA TYR A 818 30.23 0.06 -17.65
C TYR A 818 31.26 -1.04 -17.81
N VAL A 819 31.70 -1.58 -16.68
CA VAL A 819 32.58 -2.75 -16.61
C VAL A 819 31.98 -3.74 -15.61
N TRP A 820 31.81 -4.98 -16.05
CA TRP A 820 31.39 -6.11 -15.20
C TRP A 820 32.57 -7.05 -15.02
N GLY A 821 33.03 -7.20 -13.78
CA GLY A 821 34.17 -8.03 -13.41
C GLY A 821 33.86 -9.52 -13.25
N LYS A 822 32.58 -9.89 -13.17
CA LYS A 822 32.13 -11.28 -13.00
C LYS A 822 30.79 -11.53 -13.68
N ASN A 823 30.48 -12.81 -13.94
CA ASN A 823 29.16 -13.22 -14.45
C ASN A 823 28.13 -13.28 -13.32
N LEU A 824 26.91 -12.84 -13.60
CA LEU A 824 25.75 -13.00 -12.72
C LEU A 824 24.63 -13.69 -13.51
N PRO A 825 24.66 -15.03 -13.63
CA PRO A 825 23.73 -15.78 -14.48
C PRO A 825 22.26 -15.55 -14.13
N ALA A 826 21.95 -15.45 -12.83
CA ALA A 826 20.60 -15.17 -12.33
C ALA A 826 20.04 -13.82 -12.81
N GLN A 827 20.90 -12.87 -13.15
CA GLN A 827 20.53 -11.54 -13.64
C GLN A 827 20.71 -11.40 -15.16
N GLY A 828 21.15 -12.45 -15.86
CA GLY A 828 21.49 -12.41 -17.27
C GLY A 828 22.67 -11.49 -17.61
N VAL A 829 23.47 -11.10 -16.61
CA VAL A 829 24.64 -10.21 -16.77
C VAL A 829 25.88 -11.06 -17.00
N ARG A 830 26.67 -10.71 -18.01
CA ARG A 830 27.97 -11.34 -18.31
C ARG A 830 29.11 -10.37 -17.98
N LYS A 831 30.29 -10.92 -17.68
CA LYS A 831 31.56 -10.16 -17.59
C LYS A 831 31.80 -9.45 -18.92
N GLY A 832 32.49 -8.31 -18.89
CA GLY A 832 32.78 -7.52 -20.10
C GLY A 832 32.71 -6.02 -19.86
N PHE A 833 32.71 -5.24 -20.93
CA PHE A 833 32.55 -3.79 -20.84
C PHE A 833 31.75 -3.19 -22.00
N VAL A 834 31.25 -1.98 -21.77
CA VAL A 834 30.66 -1.15 -22.80
C VAL A 834 30.95 0.32 -22.53
N LEU A 835 31.39 1.03 -23.57
CA LEU A 835 31.44 2.48 -23.63
C LEU A 835 30.46 2.94 -24.70
N SER A 836 29.44 3.72 -24.35
CA SER A 836 28.46 4.24 -25.29
C SER A 836 28.29 5.74 -25.10
N ALA A 837 28.54 6.50 -26.15
CA ALA A 837 28.27 7.92 -26.27
C ALA A 837 27.12 8.09 -27.26
N GLY A 838 25.96 8.57 -26.83
CA GLY A 838 24.81 8.73 -27.72
C GLY A 838 24.05 7.44 -28.06
N GLY A 839 24.34 6.31 -27.41
CA GLY A 839 23.68 5.03 -27.65
C GLY A 839 24.39 4.15 -28.69
N TYR A 840 23.65 3.28 -29.36
CA TYR A 840 24.19 2.21 -30.22
C TYR A 840 23.73 2.35 -31.68
N HIS A 841 24.29 1.52 -32.56
CA HIS A 841 23.80 1.36 -33.93
C HIS A 841 22.32 0.92 -33.96
N PRO A 842 21.46 1.48 -34.83
CA PRO A 842 20.03 1.14 -34.88
C PRO A 842 19.74 -0.37 -34.99
N ASP A 843 20.50 -1.09 -35.82
CA ASP A 843 20.35 -2.54 -36.01
C ASP A 843 21.07 -3.41 -34.96
N PHE A 844 21.76 -2.81 -33.97
CA PHE A 844 22.45 -3.57 -32.94
C PHE A 844 21.46 -4.03 -31.85
N ARG A 845 21.46 -5.33 -31.55
CA ARG A 845 20.64 -5.91 -30.48
C ARG A 845 21.29 -5.65 -29.12
N VAL A 846 20.95 -4.52 -28.52
CA VAL A 846 21.47 -4.10 -27.22
C VAL A 846 21.05 -5.09 -26.12
N PRO A 847 21.98 -5.71 -25.38
CA PRO A 847 21.66 -6.53 -24.21
C PRO A 847 20.86 -5.75 -23.16
N ALA A 848 19.97 -6.42 -22.43
CA ALA A 848 19.07 -5.76 -21.48
C ALA A 848 19.80 -4.99 -20.37
N TYR A 849 20.97 -5.47 -19.95
CA TYR A 849 21.79 -4.88 -18.87
C TYR A 849 22.74 -3.77 -19.36
N TYR A 850 22.80 -3.48 -20.66
CA TYR A 850 23.60 -2.38 -21.20
C TYR A 850 22.90 -1.03 -20.95
N PRO A 851 23.66 0.03 -20.65
CA PRO A 851 23.10 1.36 -20.46
C PRO A 851 22.55 1.91 -21.78
N LYS A 852 21.56 2.81 -21.72
CA LYS A 852 20.92 3.40 -22.90
C LYS A 852 21.02 4.94 -22.86
N PRO A 853 22.23 5.51 -23.02
CA PRO A 853 22.40 6.95 -22.98
C PRO A 853 21.65 7.64 -24.14
N PRO A 854 21.10 8.85 -23.94
CA PRO A 854 20.43 9.61 -24.99
C PRO A 854 21.40 10.03 -26.10
N ARG A 855 20.90 10.11 -27.34
CA ARG A 855 21.66 10.52 -28.54
C ARG A 855 22.34 11.87 -28.31
N ILE A 856 23.62 11.98 -28.67
CA ILE A 856 24.34 13.25 -28.62
C ILE A 856 23.86 14.09 -29.80
N GLY A 857 23.36 15.30 -29.55
CA GLY A 857 22.73 16.05 -30.62
C GLY A 857 22.25 17.44 -30.27
N LEU A 858 21.70 18.07 -31.30
CA LEU A 858 21.09 19.40 -31.29
C LEU A 858 19.66 19.27 -31.84
N VAL A 859 18.71 19.84 -31.13
CA VAL A 859 17.35 20.05 -31.64
C VAL A 859 17.08 21.55 -31.65
N TRP A 860 16.85 22.11 -32.83
CA TRP A 860 16.58 23.52 -33.03
C TRP A 860 15.25 23.71 -33.75
N GLU A 861 14.29 24.29 -33.06
CA GLU A 861 12.97 24.61 -33.61
C GLU A 861 12.85 26.12 -33.76
N ARG A 862 12.70 26.61 -35.00
CA ARG A 862 12.62 28.04 -35.31
C ARG A 862 11.54 28.32 -36.35
N GLY A 863 10.37 28.76 -35.88
CA GLY A 863 9.21 29.00 -36.74
C GLY A 863 8.78 27.72 -37.48
N PRO A 864 8.67 27.72 -38.82
CA PRO A 864 8.28 26.54 -39.59
C PRO A 864 9.42 25.51 -39.77
N VAL A 865 10.65 25.80 -39.31
CA VAL A 865 11.82 24.93 -39.51
C VAL A 865 12.17 24.19 -38.22
N SER A 866 12.30 22.87 -38.31
CA SER A 866 12.86 22.02 -37.26
C SER A 866 14.12 21.34 -37.80
N ILE A 867 15.26 21.52 -37.11
CA ILE A 867 16.53 20.88 -37.42
C ILE A 867 16.89 19.95 -36.26
N ARG A 868 17.21 18.70 -36.58
CA ARG A 868 17.66 17.68 -35.65
C ARG A 868 18.96 17.09 -36.15
N ALA A 869 20.02 17.23 -35.38
CA ALA A 869 21.29 16.55 -35.60
C ALA A 869 21.54 15.61 -34.44
N GLN A 870 21.84 14.34 -34.71
CA GLN A 870 22.11 13.33 -33.71
C GLN A 870 23.30 12.47 -34.12
N ALA A 871 24.07 12.02 -33.13
CA ALA A 871 25.23 11.17 -33.30
C ALA A 871 25.34 10.17 -32.15
N TYR A 872 26.05 9.08 -32.43
CA TYR A 872 26.41 8.07 -31.46
C TYR A 872 27.74 7.41 -31.81
N ALA A 873 28.40 6.89 -30.77
CA ALA A 873 29.52 5.99 -30.87
C ALA A 873 29.43 4.97 -29.73
N ALA A 874 29.65 3.70 -30.02
CA ALA A 874 29.66 2.64 -29.00
C ALA A 874 30.84 1.70 -29.23
N LEU A 875 31.53 1.36 -28.15
CA LEU A 875 32.57 0.35 -28.10
C LEU A 875 32.13 -0.74 -27.13
N THR A 876 32.13 -1.98 -27.60
CA THR A 876 31.72 -3.19 -26.86
C THR A 876 32.80 -4.26 -27.04
N ASP A 877 32.70 -5.36 -26.30
CA ASP A 877 33.62 -6.52 -26.45
C ASP A 877 33.68 -7.11 -27.88
N GLY A 878 32.67 -6.87 -28.71
CA GLY A 878 32.54 -7.48 -30.04
C GLY A 878 32.62 -6.52 -31.23
N ALA A 879 32.38 -5.22 -31.03
CA ALA A 879 32.28 -4.26 -32.12
C ALA A 879 32.48 -2.81 -31.65
N PHE A 880 33.04 -2.02 -32.56
CA PHE A 880 32.96 -0.56 -32.54
C PHE A 880 31.85 -0.11 -33.49
N MET A 881 31.08 0.89 -33.09
CA MET A 881 29.95 1.42 -33.83
C MET A 881 30.01 2.93 -33.78
N ALA A 882 29.69 3.60 -34.88
CA ALA A 882 29.56 5.05 -34.89
C ALA A 882 28.55 5.46 -35.95
N GLY A 883 27.83 6.54 -35.73
CA GLY A 883 26.92 7.04 -36.73
C GLY A 883 26.20 8.30 -36.31
N GLY A 884 25.40 8.82 -37.21
CA GLY A 884 24.61 10.01 -36.97
C GLY A 884 23.57 10.23 -38.04
N GLU A 885 22.65 11.12 -37.73
CA GLU A 885 21.54 11.53 -38.57
C GLU A 885 21.40 13.05 -38.49
N LEU A 886 21.26 13.68 -39.65
CA LEU A 886 20.89 15.08 -39.78
C LEU A 886 19.55 15.13 -40.52
N ALA A 887 18.53 15.61 -39.84
CA ALA A 887 17.20 15.82 -40.38
C ALA A 887 16.81 17.29 -40.29
N ALA A 888 16.19 17.82 -41.36
CA ALA A 888 15.59 19.14 -41.36
C ALA A 888 14.19 19.05 -41.97
N VAL A 889 13.20 19.65 -41.32
CA VAL A 889 11.81 19.70 -41.77
C VAL A 889 11.35 21.14 -41.81
N TYR A 890 10.80 21.57 -42.94
CA TYR A 890 10.05 22.79 -43.10
C TYR A 890 8.57 22.44 -43.20
N ASP A 891 7.72 23.02 -42.35
CA ASP A 891 6.27 22.86 -42.39
C ASP A 891 5.60 24.23 -42.19
N ASN A 892 4.90 24.72 -43.23
CA ASN A 892 4.20 25.99 -43.16
C ASN A 892 2.81 25.87 -43.81
N GLY A 893 1.78 26.30 -43.06
CA GLY A 893 0.40 26.31 -43.50
C GLY A 893 -0.13 27.73 -43.67
N HIS A 894 0.02 28.32 -44.86
CA HIS A 894 -0.73 29.51 -45.27
C HIS A 894 -1.26 29.32 -46.70
N GLY A 895 -2.55 29.01 -46.83
CA GLY A 895 -3.26 28.76 -48.11
C GLY A 895 -2.95 27.40 -48.75
N ILE A 896 -1.67 27.06 -48.90
CA ILE A 896 -1.14 25.75 -49.31
C ILE A 896 -0.34 25.20 -48.14
N ASN A 897 -0.59 23.96 -47.71
CA ASN A 897 0.26 23.31 -46.71
C ASN A 897 1.47 22.73 -47.44
N LEU A 898 2.62 23.41 -47.29
CA LEU A 898 3.89 23.00 -47.90
C LEU A 898 4.77 22.39 -46.82
N ARG A 899 5.17 21.13 -47.05
CA ARG A 899 6.10 20.40 -46.20
C ARG A 899 7.31 19.95 -47.02
N ALA A 900 8.50 20.39 -46.65
CA ALA A 900 9.75 19.92 -47.24
C ALA A 900 10.59 19.25 -46.16
N TRP A 901 11.30 18.19 -46.49
CA TRP A 901 12.16 17.50 -45.55
C TRP A 901 13.42 16.98 -46.22
N PHE A 902 14.45 16.82 -45.41
CA PHE A 902 15.71 16.22 -45.75
C PHE A 902 16.18 15.34 -44.61
N THR A 903 16.71 14.17 -44.93
CA THR A 903 17.37 13.28 -43.98
C THR A 903 18.68 12.79 -44.59
N ALA A 904 19.79 13.05 -43.92
CA ALA A 904 21.09 12.44 -44.18
C ALA A 904 21.46 11.55 -43.00
N TYR A 905 21.95 10.34 -43.25
CA TYR A 905 22.45 9.47 -42.20
C TYR A 905 23.73 8.75 -42.62
N VAL A 906 24.55 8.42 -41.62
CA VAL A 906 25.70 7.53 -41.74
C VAL A 906 25.71 6.61 -40.54
N HIS A 907 25.76 5.31 -40.78
CA HIS A 907 25.86 4.28 -39.76
C HIS A 907 27.01 3.35 -40.10
N ALA A 908 27.96 3.28 -39.19
CA ALA A 908 29.15 2.45 -39.28
C ALA A 908 29.11 1.37 -38.21
N LEU A 909 29.41 0.16 -38.63
CA LEU A 909 29.74 -0.96 -37.77
C LEU A 909 31.12 -1.47 -38.14
N VAL A 910 32.03 -1.47 -37.18
CA VAL A 910 33.42 -1.88 -37.35
C VAL A 910 33.72 -3.03 -36.42
N GLN A 911 34.07 -4.17 -36.99
CA GLN A 911 34.71 -5.29 -36.32
C GLN A 911 36.22 -5.04 -36.28
N TRP A 912 36.82 -5.16 -35.09
CA TRP A 912 38.22 -4.76 -34.87
C TRP A 912 39.23 -5.66 -35.58
N LYS A 913 39.15 -6.98 -35.41
CA LYS A 913 40.03 -7.96 -36.09
C LYS A 913 39.31 -9.29 -36.44
N PRO A 914 39.53 -9.86 -37.65
CA PRO A 914 40.14 -9.14 -38.78
C PRO A 914 39.29 -7.91 -39.10
N PHE A 915 39.95 -6.79 -39.40
CA PHE A 915 39.29 -5.50 -39.54
C PHE A 915 38.22 -5.60 -40.64
N TYR A 916 36.97 -5.35 -40.29
CA TYR A 916 35.86 -5.35 -41.23
C TYR A 916 34.89 -4.23 -40.86
N ALA A 917 34.56 -3.36 -41.80
CA ALA A 917 33.59 -2.28 -41.62
C ALA A 917 32.40 -2.48 -42.57
N ASP A 918 31.18 -2.28 -42.05
CA ASP A 918 29.93 -2.14 -42.79
C ASP A 918 29.40 -0.72 -42.58
N LEU A 919 29.21 0.02 -43.67
CA LEU A 919 28.85 1.43 -43.70
C LEU A 919 27.54 1.59 -44.49
N ALA A 920 26.51 2.08 -43.83
CA ALA A 920 25.26 2.49 -44.45
C ALA A 920 25.19 4.02 -44.46
N LEU A 921 25.18 4.61 -45.64
CA LEU A 921 24.99 6.06 -45.83
C LEU A 921 23.71 6.29 -46.60
N GLY A 922 22.95 7.31 -46.26
CA GLY A 922 21.77 7.64 -47.03
C GLY A 922 21.44 9.12 -47.03
N LEU A 923 20.76 9.52 -48.10
CA LEU A 923 20.29 10.87 -48.34
C LEU A 923 18.87 10.77 -48.90
N SER A 924 17.88 11.39 -48.27
CA SER A 924 16.54 11.54 -48.83
C SER A 924 16.12 13.00 -48.75
N ILE A 925 15.64 13.55 -49.87
CA ILE A 925 15.08 14.89 -50.00
C ILE A 925 13.66 14.74 -50.52
N GLY A 926 12.69 15.30 -49.82
CA GLY A 926 11.29 15.24 -50.21
C GLY A 926 10.57 16.58 -50.07
N VAL A 927 9.55 16.76 -50.92
CA VAL A 927 8.61 17.88 -50.85
C VAL A 927 7.19 17.37 -51.05
N ALA A 928 6.27 17.84 -50.20
CA ALA A 928 4.85 17.58 -50.32
C ALA A 928 4.07 18.91 -50.25
N ALA A 929 3.10 19.06 -51.14
CA ALA A 929 2.18 20.19 -51.12
C ALA A 929 0.74 19.66 -51.07
N THR A 930 -0.05 20.15 -50.12
CA THR A 930 -1.49 19.87 -50.04
C THR A 930 -2.26 21.11 -50.44
N VAL A 931 -2.95 21.04 -51.57
CA VAL A 931 -3.77 22.14 -52.12
C VAL A 931 -5.25 21.83 -51.89
N LYS A 932 -5.99 22.77 -51.32
CA LYS A 932 -7.44 22.68 -51.20
C LYS A 932 -8.09 23.34 -52.42
N VAL A 933 -8.74 22.54 -53.27
CA VAL A 933 -9.52 23.04 -54.41
C VAL A 933 -11.00 22.82 -54.10
N LEU A 934 -11.73 23.91 -53.81
CA LEU A 934 -13.15 23.92 -53.41
C LEU A 934 -13.45 23.03 -52.17
N PHE A 935 -13.74 21.74 -52.40
CA PHE A 935 -14.09 20.71 -51.40
C PHE A 935 -13.09 19.54 -51.33
N VAL A 936 -12.11 19.44 -52.24
CA VAL A 936 -11.17 18.31 -52.35
C VAL A 936 -9.75 18.75 -51.99
N ARG A 937 -9.06 17.97 -51.15
CA ARG A 937 -7.64 18.15 -50.82
C ARG A 937 -6.79 17.24 -51.71
N ILE A 938 -5.96 17.82 -52.56
CA ILE A 938 -5.01 17.07 -53.41
C ILE A 938 -3.63 17.19 -52.79
N ARG A 939 -3.00 16.05 -52.45
CA ARG A 939 -1.62 15.97 -51.94
C ARG A 939 -0.69 15.50 -53.05
N ILE A 940 0.28 16.32 -53.42
CA ILE A 940 1.36 15.97 -54.35
C ILE A 940 2.63 15.76 -53.52
N SER A 941 3.34 14.66 -53.74
CA SER A 941 4.59 14.34 -53.03
C SER A 941 5.66 13.86 -54.01
N LEU A 942 6.84 14.46 -53.94
CA LEU A 942 8.02 14.07 -54.71
C LEU A 942 9.16 13.76 -53.72
N GLU A 943 9.85 12.65 -53.91
CA GLU A 943 10.98 12.23 -53.07
C GLU A 943 12.12 11.73 -53.96
N VAL A 944 13.33 12.18 -53.67
CA VAL A 944 14.57 11.71 -54.29
C VAL A 944 15.51 11.27 -53.18
N GLY A 945 16.02 10.05 -53.26
CA GLY A 945 16.96 9.53 -52.28
C GLY A 945 17.99 8.56 -52.84
N VAL A 946 19.11 8.46 -52.13
CA VAL A 946 20.21 7.53 -52.43
C VAL A 946 20.59 6.84 -51.13
N ASP A 947 20.60 5.52 -51.12
CA ASP A 947 21.18 4.70 -50.05
C ASP A 947 22.43 3.98 -50.57
N LEU A 948 23.55 4.12 -49.88
CA LEU A 948 24.82 3.49 -50.16
C LEU A 948 25.17 2.51 -49.04
N GLN A 949 25.34 1.24 -49.38
CA GLN A 949 25.94 0.22 -48.50
C GLN A 949 27.38 -0.04 -48.96
N LEU A 950 28.36 0.09 -48.08
CA LEU A 950 29.78 -0.08 -48.37
C LEU A 950 30.40 -1.04 -47.34
N TRP A 951 31.19 -2.01 -47.79
CA TRP A 951 31.94 -2.94 -46.94
C TRP A 951 33.44 -2.92 -47.26
N LEU A 952 34.29 -3.12 -46.24
CA LEU A 952 35.75 -2.97 -46.32
C LEU A 952 36.42 -3.93 -45.31
N PRO A 953 37.54 -4.64 -45.60
CA PRO A 953 38.12 -5.11 -46.87
C PRO A 953 37.72 -6.57 -47.23
N PRO A 954 37.73 -6.94 -48.54
CA PRO A 954 38.03 -6.08 -49.68
C PRO A 954 36.89 -5.08 -49.93
N VAL A 955 37.21 -3.95 -50.57
CA VAL A 955 36.28 -2.83 -50.76
C VAL A 955 35.19 -3.20 -51.78
N GLY A 956 33.92 -3.03 -51.41
CA GLY A 956 32.78 -3.18 -52.32
C GLY A 956 31.50 -2.57 -51.76
N GLY A 957 30.46 -2.41 -52.58
CA GLY A 957 29.23 -1.76 -52.15
C GLY A 957 28.06 -1.85 -53.11
N ARG A 958 26.91 -1.34 -52.68
CA ARG A 958 25.67 -1.17 -53.45
C ARG A 958 25.08 0.21 -53.24
N ALA A 959 24.77 0.91 -54.33
CA ALA A 959 24.04 2.17 -54.31
C ALA A 959 22.61 1.94 -54.82
N ARG A 960 21.60 2.20 -53.99
CA ARG A 960 20.19 2.20 -54.35
C ARG A 960 19.74 3.64 -54.56
N VAL A 961 19.26 3.97 -55.74
CA VAL A 961 18.77 5.31 -56.08
C VAL A 961 17.26 5.24 -56.27
N LYS A 962 16.52 6.05 -55.52
CA LYS A 962 15.06 6.22 -55.61
C LYS A 962 14.77 7.62 -56.15
N VAL A 963 14.08 7.70 -57.28
CA VAL A 963 13.60 8.97 -57.86
C VAL A 963 12.11 8.82 -58.08
N TRP A 964 11.30 9.51 -57.27
CA TRP A 964 9.85 9.49 -57.32
C TRP A 964 9.25 8.07 -57.13
N PHE A 965 8.89 7.37 -58.20
CA PHE A 965 8.41 5.98 -58.19
C PHE A 965 9.40 4.95 -58.77
N ILE A 966 10.54 5.40 -59.31
CA ILE A 966 11.54 4.52 -59.93
C ILE A 966 12.65 4.25 -58.91
N THR A 967 12.97 2.97 -58.68
CA THR A 967 14.10 2.55 -57.83
C THR A 967 15.01 1.62 -58.61
N PHE A 968 16.31 1.89 -58.63
CA PHE A 968 17.32 0.99 -59.23
C PHE A 968 18.53 0.84 -58.30
N THR A 969 19.26 -0.28 -58.42
CA THR A 969 20.42 -0.61 -57.58
C THR A 969 21.64 -0.88 -58.43
N LEU A 970 22.76 -0.24 -58.11
CA LEU A 970 24.07 -0.37 -58.76
C LEU A 970 25.05 -1.04 -57.78
N GLY A 971 25.66 -2.16 -58.17
CA GLY A 971 26.76 -2.78 -57.40
C GLY A 971 28.13 -2.32 -57.90
N PHE A 972 29.11 -2.19 -57.01
CA PHE A 972 30.49 -1.84 -57.36
C PHE A 972 31.50 -2.53 -56.43
N GLY A 973 32.75 -2.68 -56.89
CA GLY A 973 33.84 -3.30 -56.13
C GLY A 973 33.67 -4.82 -55.95
N SER A 974 34.27 -5.34 -54.88
CA SER A 974 34.32 -6.78 -54.59
C SER A 974 33.06 -7.30 -53.91
N ASP A 975 32.71 -8.55 -54.18
CA ASP A 975 31.61 -9.22 -53.47
C ASP A 975 31.85 -9.23 -51.96
N ARG A 976 30.75 -9.24 -51.20
CA ARG A 976 30.75 -9.27 -49.73
C ARG A 976 31.35 -10.58 -49.18
N LYS A 977 32.67 -10.71 -49.23
CA LYS A 977 33.47 -11.78 -48.64
C LYS A 977 34.12 -11.23 -47.34
N GLY A 978 34.06 -11.97 -46.24
CA GLY A 978 34.59 -11.50 -44.95
C GLY A 978 36.10 -11.28 -44.94
N ALA A 979 36.61 -10.46 -44.01
CA ALA A 979 38.01 -10.01 -43.97
C ALA A 979 39.04 -11.15 -43.84
N PRO A 980 40.22 -11.05 -44.48
CA PRO A 980 41.24 -12.11 -44.48
C PRO A 980 41.74 -12.45 -43.06
N PRO A 981 42.20 -13.69 -42.80
CA PRO A 981 42.76 -14.07 -41.50
C PRO A 981 43.99 -13.21 -41.14
N ALA A 982 44.14 -12.85 -39.86
CA ALA A 982 45.35 -12.25 -39.33
C ALA A 982 46.45 -13.30 -39.13
N ASP A 983 47.71 -12.89 -39.18
CA ASP A 983 48.85 -13.73 -38.76
C ASP A 983 49.09 -13.63 -37.24
N TRP A 984 50.05 -14.42 -36.73
CA TRP A 984 50.36 -14.47 -35.30
C TRP A 984 51.01 -13.20 -34.78
N GLU A 985 51.89 -12.57 -35.56
CA GLU A 985 52.60 -11.36 -35.13
C GLU A 985 51.61 -10.19 -34.92
N ASP A 986 50.69 -10.00 -35.85
CA ASP A 986 49.61 -9.02 -35.76
C ASP A 986 48.64 -9.31 -34.61
N PHE A 987 48.37 -10.59 -34.33
CA PHE A 987 47.49 -11.01 -33.24
C PHE A 987 48.14 -10.83 -31.87
N HIS A 988 49.43 -11.20 -31.73
CA HIS A 988 50.17 -11.15 -30.49
C HIS A 988 50.29 -9.73 -29.92
N VAL A 989 50.46 -8.71 -30.78
CA VAL A 989 50.52 -7.29 -30.36
C VAL A 989 49.23 -6.82 -29.66
N GLN A 990 48.10 -7.50 -29.87
CA GLN A 990 46.81 -7.14 -29.28
C GLN A 990 46.54 -7.80 -27.93
N LEU A 991 47.39 -8.76 -27.52
CA LEU A 991 47.22 -9.46 -26.26
C LEU A 991 47.98 -8.73 -25.15
N PRO A 992 47.44 -8.68 -23.92
CA PRO A 992 48.22 -8.37 -22.73
C PRO A 992 49.43 -9.31 -22.60
N ALA A 993 50.37 -8.99 -21.71
CA ALA A 993 51.52 -9.85 -21.42
C ALA A 993 51.05 -11.32 -21.27
N PRO A 994 51.64 -12.27 -22.03
CA PRO A 994 51.03 -13.57 -22.28
C PRO A 994 50.83 -14.39 -21.00
N SER A 995 51.71 -14.23 -20.01
CA SER A 995 51.57 -14.82 -18.68
C SER A 995 52.19 -13.92 -17.62
N ARG A 996 51.59 -13.87 -16.43
CA ARG A 996 52.12 -13.16 -15.26
C ARG A 996 51.83 -13.90 -13.97
N THR A 997 52.67 -13.67 -12.97
CA THR A 997 52.41 -14.10 -11.58
C THR A 997 51.93 -12.89 -10.80
N VAL A 998 50.84 -13.04 -10.04
CA VAL A 998 50.22 -11.95 -9.27
C VAL A 998 49.87 -12.45 -7.88
N LEU A 999 50.22 -11.69 -6.85
CA LEU A 999 49.69 -11.90 -5.51
C LEU A 999 48.25 -11.36 -5.43
N LYS A 1000 47.30 -12.23 -5.08
CA LYS A 1000 45.86 -11.94 -4.97
C LYS A 1000 45.45 -11.49 -3.56
N GLN A 1001 46.08 -12.07 -2.55
CA GLN A 1001 45.77 -11.82 -1.14
C GLN A 1001 47.02 -12.07 -0.29
N GLY A 1002 47.17 -11.35 0.81
CA GLY A 1002 48.30 -11.53 1.73
C GLY A 1002 49.52 -10.65 1.43
N CYS A 1003 49.42 -9.72 0.47
CA CYS A 1003 50.46 -8.70 0.18
C CYS A 1003 50.20 -7.35 0.85
N GLU A 1004 49.05 -7.18 1.51
CA GLU A 1004 48.67 -5.96 2.23
C GLU A 1004 49.39 -5.88 3.59
N LEU A 1005 50.70 -5.64 3.55
CA LEU A 1005 51.49 -5.39 4.74
C LEU A 1005 51.43 -3.88 5.04
N PRO A 1006 50.77 -3.44 6.13
CA PRO A 1006 50.59 -2.01 6.43
C PRO A 1006 51.92 -1.25 6.60
N ASP A 1007 53.01 -1.99 6.87
CA ASP A 1007 54.34 -1.44 7.13
C ASP A 1007 55.23 -1.38 5.88
N VAL A 1008 54.79 -1.95 4.74
CA VAL A 1008 55.56 -1.96 3.49
C VAL A 1008 55.10 -0.81 2.61
N THR A 1009 56.00 0.16 2.38
CA THR A 1009 55.72 1.29 1.48
C THR A 1009 55.86 0.87 0.02
N GLN A 1010 55.22 1.63 -0.88
CA GLN A 1010 55.37 1.42 -2.32
C GLN A 1010 56.85 1.55 -2.75
N GLU A 1011 57.60 2.48 -2.15
CA GLU A 1011 59.04 2.67 -2.42
C GLU A 1011 59.85 1.43 -2.04
N GLU A 1012 59.55 0.77 -0.90
CA GLU A 1012 60.22 -0.46 -0.52
C GLU A 1012 59.89 -1.61 -1.49
N SER A 1013 58.62 -1.74 -1.89
CA SER A 1013 58.19 -2.74 -2.87
C SER A 1013 58.87 -2.54 -4.24
N GLU A 1014 58.96 -1.29 -4.71
CA GLU A 1014 59.66 -0.93 -5.94
C GLU A 1014 61.18 -1.18 -5.84
N ALA A 1015 61.79 -0.86 -4.70
CA ALA A 1015 63.21 -1.11 -4.45
C ALA A 1015 63.54 -2.61 -4.44
N ARG A 1016 62.72 -3.43 -3.78
CA ARG A 1016 62.86 -4.89 -3.77
C ARG A 1016 62.70 -5.48 -5.17
N THR A 1017 61.70 -5.03 -5.91
CA THR A 1017 61.49 -5.44 -7.31
C THR A 1017 62.70 -5.08 -8.19
N ALA A 1018 63.22 -3.85 -8.07
CA ALA A 1018 64.39 -3.40 -8.80
C ALA A 1018 65.67 -4.17 -8.42
N ALA A 1019 65.77 -4.60 -7.15
CA ALA A 1019 66.85 -5.43 -6.65
C ALA A 1019 66.65 -6.94 -6.91
N ALA A 1020 65.52 -7.34 -7.51
CA ALA A 1020 65.11 -8.74 -7.67
C ALA A 1020 65.06 -9.53 -6.35
N GLU A 1021 64.70 -8.87 -5.26
CA GLU A 1021 64.46 -9.47 -3.96
C GLU A 1021 63.06 -10.12 -3.88
N PRO A 1022 62.85 -11.12 -3.00
CA PRO A 1022 61.54 -11.71 -2.78
C PRO A 1022 60.48 -10.68 -2.35
N GLU A 1023 59.27 -10.79 -2.92
CA GLU A 1023 58.12 -10.02 -2.44
C GLU A 1023 57.74 -10.44 -1.02
N LEU A 1024 57.41 -9.45 -0.19
CA LEU A 1024 56.97 -9.69 1.18
C LEU A 1024 55.49 -10.07 1.21
N VAL A 1025 55.18 -11.14 1.94
CA VAL A 1025 53.83 -11.67 2.11
C VAL A 1025 53.52 -11.89 3.58
N ARG A 1026 52.24 -11.90 3.94
CA ARG A 1026 51.80 -12.16 5.30
C ARG A 1026 52.09 -13.60 5.72
N ILE A 1027 52.57 -13.75 6.95
CA ILE A 1027 52.83 -15.06 7.53
C ILE A 1027 51.56 -15.86 7.81
N ASP A 1028 50.39 -15.21 7.90
CA ASP A 1028 49.10 -15.86 8.16
C ASP A 1028 48.44 -16.48 6.92
N GLY A 1029 49.19 -16.59 5.83
CA GLY A 1029 48.77 -17.17 4.56
C GLY A 1029 48.67 -16.10 3.47
N PHE A 1030 48.87 -16.54 2.24
CA PHE A 1030 48.75 -15.68 1.06
C PHE A 1030 48.23 -16.48 -0.14
N THR A 1031 47.68 -15.77 -1.12
CA THR A 1031 47.20 -16.35 -2.36
C THR A 1031 47.95 -15.73 -3.51
N ALA A 1032 48.59 -16.55 -4.34
CA ALA A 1032 49.19 -16.16 -5.60
C ALA A 1032 48.37 -16.74 -6.77
N ALA A 1033 48.46 -16.13 -7.94
CA ALA A 1033 47.89 -16.65 -9.17
C ALA A 1033 48.91 -16.56 -10.29
N VAL A 1034 48.98 -17.58 -11.13
CA VAL A 1034 49.67 -17.55 -12.41
C VAL A 1034 48.60 -17.42 -13.48
N GLU A 1035 48.51 -16.24 -14.09
CA GLU A 1035 47.47 -15.87 -15.05
C GLU A 1035 48.05 -15.80 -16.46
N SER A 1036 47.27 -16.22 -17.45
CA SER A 1036 47.60 -16.12 -18.87
C SER A 1036 46.49 -15.37 -19.60
N ALA A 1037 46.89 -14.42 -20.46
CA ALA A 1037 45.96 -13.73 -21.36
C ALA A 1037 45.47 -14.65 -22.50
N LEU A 1038 46.21 -15.74 -22.74
CA LEU A 1038 45.84 -16.79 -23.68
C LEU A 1038 45.19 -17.95 -22.93
N PRO A 1039 44.05 -18.49 -23.40
CA PRO A 1039 43.52 -19.71 -22.85
C PRO A 1039 44.52 -20.84 -23.08
N ALA A 1040 44.80 -21.59 -22.04
CA ALA A 1040 45.56 -22.83 -22.10
C ALA A 1040 44.61 -23.97 -22.48
N SER A 1041 45.05 -24.84 -23.40
CA SER A 1041 44.46 -26.18 -23.52
C SER A 1041 44.90 -27.07 -22.38
N LYS A 1042 46.18 -27.01 -22.00
CA LYS A 1042 46.78 -27.83 -20.95
C LYS A 1042 47.70 -27.01 -20.05
N ILE A 1043 47.71 -27.35 -18.76
CA ILE A 1043 48.63 -26.77 -17.78
C ILE A 1043 49.49 -27.88 -17.18
N THR A 1044 50.80 -27.68 -17.17
CA THR A 1044 51.73 -28.53 -16.42
C THR A 1044 52.21 -27.80 -15.17
N LEU A 1045 52.19 -28.48 -14.02
CA LEU A 1045 52.70 -27.99 -12.74
C LEU A 1045 53.85 -28.91 -12.29
N ASN A 1046 55.03 -28.35 -12.07
CA ASN A 1046 56.26 -29.11 -11.76
C ASN A 1046 56.49 -30.28 -12.74
N ASP A 1047 56.33 -29.97 -14.04
CA ASP A 1047 56.48 -30.89 -15.17
C ASP A 1047 55.49 -32.08 -15.20
N ARG A 1048 54.41 -32.02 -14.41
CA ARG A 1048 53.28 -32.98 -14.43
C ARG A 1048 52.00 -32.32 -14.92
N LEU A 1049 51.16 -33.05 -15.66
CA LEU A 1049 49.84 -32.56 -16.08
C LEU A 1049 48.98 -32.28 -14.84
N PHE A 1050 48.43 -31.07 -14.74
CA PHE A 1050 47.65 -30.66 -13.58
C PHE A 1050 46.21 -31.20 -13.65
N ALA A 1051 45.68 -31.71 -12.54
CA ALA A 1051 44.32 -32.23 -12.47
C ALA A 1051 43.29 -31.13 -12.74
N GLY A 1052 42.38 -31.34 -13.71
CA GLY A 1052 41.43 -30.33 -14.17
C GLY A 1052 41.86 -29.56 -15.43
N SER A 1053 43.01 -29.93 -16.01
CA SER A 1053 43.34 -29.59 -17.40
C SER A 1053 42.85 -30.69 -18.35
N ASP A 1054 42.17 -30.30 -19.44
CA ASP A 1054 41.51 -31.20 -20.38
C ASP A 1054 42.31 -31.29 -21.70
N ASP A 1055 41.93 -32.18 -22.61
CA ASP A 1055 42.41 -32.16 -24.00
C ASP A 1055 41.72 -31.06 -24.83
N ALA A 1056 41.30 -29.97 -24.16
CA ALA A 1056 40.54 -28.88 -24.75
C ALA A 1056 41.32 -28.27 -25.92
N ARG A 1057 40.61 -27.80 -26.92
CA ARG A 1057 41.22 -27.07 -28.02
C ARG A 1057 40.64 -25.67 -28.03
N ILE A 1058 41.49 -24.69 -28.31
CA ILE A 1058 41.08 -23.30 -28.39
C ILE A 1058 40.87 -22.92 -29.85
N ASP A 1059 39.99 -21.97 -30.10
CA ASP A 1059 39.86 -21.33 -31.40
C ASP A 1059 40.57 -19.97 -31.35
N ILE A 1060 41.10 -19.51 -32.48
CA ILE A 1060 41.67 -18.17 -32.61
C ILE A 1060 40.95 -17.48 -33.76
N ARG A 1061 39.87 -16.75 -33.43
CA ARG A 1061 38.96 -16.13 -34.41
C ARG A 1061 39.69 -15.19 -35.37
N PRO A 1062 40.58 -14.27 -34.92
CA PRO A 1062 41.27 -13.37 -35.83
C PRO A 1062 42.11 -14.08 -36.88
N MET A 1063 42.72 -15.21 -36.51
CA MET A 1063 43.54 -16.04 -37.39
C MET A 1063 42.74 -17.09 -38.18
N ARG A 1064 41.41 -17.16 -37.96
CA ARG A 1064 40.52 -18.20 -38.48
C ARG A 1064 41.01 -19.63 -38.20
N LEU A 1065 41.70 -19.83 -37.08
CA LEU A 1065 42.16 -21.15 -36.64
C LEU A 1065 41.13 -21.77 -35.71
N THR A 1066 40.95 -23.08 -35.84
CA THR A 1066 40.14 -23.89 -34.92
C THR A 1066 40.97 -25.06 -34.42
N GLY A 1067 40.74 -25.49 -33.19
CA GLY A 1067 41.38 -26.71 -32.71
C GLY A 1067 42.85 -26.55 -32.28
N VAL A 1068 43.28 -25.36 -31.85
CA VAL A 1068 44.67 -25.05 -31.51
C VAL A 1068 45.03 -25.58 -30.11
N VAL A 1069 46.28 -25.99 -29.94
CA VAL A 1069 46.87 -26.40 -28.65
C VAL A 1069 47.69 -25.24 -28.08
N SER A 1070 47.40 -24.88 -26.84
CA SER A 1070 48.09 -23.86 -26.04
C SER A 1070 48.55 -24.49 -24.72
N GLU A 1071 49.85 -24.49 -24.45
CA GLU A 1071 50.43 -25.11 -23.25
C GLU A 1071 50.97 -24.05 -22.30
N GLN A 1072 50.53 -24.10 -21.05
CA GLN A 1072 51.11 -23.30 -19.97
C GLN A 1072 51.95 -24.19 -19.06
N VAL A 1073 53.20 -23.78 -18.80
CA VAL A 1073 54.13 -24.49 -17.92
C VAL A 1073 54.33 -23.67 -16.66
N VAL A 1074 53.98 -24.24 -15.51
CA VAL A 1074 54.10 -23.62 -14.19
C VAL A 1074 55.06 -24.44 -13.34
N ARG A 1075 56.00 -23.77 -12.68
CA ARG A 1075 56.97 -24.38 -11.77
C ARG A 1075 56.98 -23.61 -10.46
N ILE A 1076 56.88 -24.33 -9.35
CA ILE A 1076 57.07 -23.80 -7.99
C ILE A 1076 58.44 -24.27 -7.54
N LEU A 1077 59.34 -23.32 -7.32
CA LEU A 1077 60.74 -23.60 -6.98
C LEU A 1077 61.05 -23.11 -5.56
N ASP A 1078 61.96 -23.80 -4.88
CA ASP A 1078 62.56 -23.32 -3.63
C ASP A 1078 63.65 -22.26 -3.90
N GLN A 1079 64.21 -21.67 -2.84
CA GLN A 1079 65.28 -20.67 -2.94
C GLN A 1079 66.58 -21.21 -3.58
N ARG A 1080 66.74 -22.54 -3.65
CA ARG A 1080 67.88 -23.23 -4.27
C ARG A 1080 67.60 -23.59 -5.74
N GLY A 1081 66.42 -23.25 -6.25
CA GLY A 1081 65.97 -23.55 -7.61
C GLY A 1081 65.45 -24.98 -7.81
N GLY A 1082 65.29 -25.77 -6.75
CA GLY A 1082 64.70 -27.11 -6.79
C GLY A 1082 63.17 -27.07 -6.84
N GLN A 1083 62.53 -28.13 -7.35
CA GLN A 1083 61.05 -28.22 -7.33
C GLN A 1083 60.53 -28.30 -5.88
N TYR A 1084 59.61 -27.40 -5.53
CA TYR A 1084 59.00 -27.36 -4.21
C TYR A 1084 57.82 -28.33 -4.09
N ASP A 1085 57.78 -29.12 -3.01
CA ASP A 1085 56.71 -30.07 -2.71
C ASP A 1085 55.55 -29.38 -1.96
N TRP A 1086 54.73 -28.68 -2.75
CA TRP A 1086 53.59 -27.90 -2.27
C TRP A 1086 52.46 -28.77 -1.69
N GLU A 1087 52.30 -30.02 -2.15
CA GLU A 1087 51.31 -30.96 -1.61
C GLU A 1087 51.64 -31.33 -0.17
N ARG A 1088 52.91 -31.66 0.10
CA ARG A 1088 53.39 -31.93 1.47
C ARG A 1088 53.28 -30.71 2.38
N ALA A 1089 53.45 -29.51 1.83
CA ALA A 1089 53.28 -28.25 2.56
C ALA A 1089 51.80 -27.86 2.81
N GLY A 1090 50.84 -28.65 2.31
CA GLY A 1090 49.41 -28.42 2.51
C GLY A 1090 48.86 -27.22 1.70
N TRP A 1091 49.53 -26.84 0.61
CA TRP A 1091 49.04 -25.76 -0.25
C TRP A 1091 47.86 -26.25 -1.09
N THR A 1092 46.88 -25.36 -1.31
CA THR A 1092 45.74 -25.64 -2.18
C THR A 1092 45.99 -24.98 -3.53
N VAL A 1093 46.16 -25.78 -4.58
CA VAL A 1093 46.29 -25.29 -5.96
C VAL A 1093 45.03 -25.64 -6.74
N THR A 1094 44.44 -24.65 -7.42
CA THR A 1094 43.21 -24.82 -8.22
C THR A 1094 43.35 -24.21 -9.60
N ALA A 1095 42.79 -24.86 -10.62
CA ALA A 1095 42.73 -24.30 -11.97
C ALA A 1095 41.87 -23.04 -12.02
N THR A 1096 42.40 -21.98 -12.60
CA THR A 1096 41.67 -20.73 -12.85
C THR A 1096 41.02 -20.81 -14.21
N ARG A 1097 39.70 -20.63 -14.25
CA ARG A 1097 38.92 -20.56 -15.48
C ARG A 1097 38.22 -19.21 -15.58
N GLU A 1098 38.29 -18.59 -16.74
CA GLU A 1098 37.69 -17.29 -17.00
C GLU A 1098 36.96 -17.30 -18.35
N ASP A 1099 35.94 -16.45 -18.44
CA ASP A 1099 35.28 -16.20 -19.70
C ASP A 1099 36.09 -15.18 -20.51
N LEU A 1100 36.46 -15.54 -21.75
CA LEU A 1100 37.34 -14.73 -22.58
C LEU A 1100 36.62 -14.14 -23.80
N PRO A 1101 37.08 -13.00 -24.36
CA PRO A 1101 36.39 -12.35 -25.48
C PRO A 1101 36.17 -13.27 -26.68
N GLN A 1102 34.91 -13.45 -27.08
CA GLN A 1102 34.56 -14.30 -28.23
C GLN A 1102 35.14 -13.74 -29.54
N ALA A 1103 35.41 -12.43 -29.60
CA ALA A 1103 36.11 -11.79 -30.72
C ALA A 1103 37.52 -12.35 -30.94
N LEU A 1104 38.19 -12.84 -29.88
CA LEU A 1104 39.54 -13.41 -29.94
C LEU A 1104 39.49 -14.95 -29.96
N TRP A 1105 38.72 -15.56 -29.05
CA TRP A 1105 38.82 -17.00 -28.75
C TRP A 1105 37.63 -17.83 -29.23
N GLY A 1106 36.64 -17.22 -29.89
CA GLY A 1106 35.46 -17.92 -30.40
C GLY A 1106 35.71 -18.62 -31.74
N LYS A 1107 34.77 -19.47 -32.16
CA LYS A 1107 34.79 -20.05 -33.51
C LYS A 1107 34.85 -18.97 -34.61
N PRO A 1108 35.60 -19.20 -35.71
CA PRO A 1108 35.59 -18.33 -36.88
C PRO A 1108 34.16 -18.13 -37.44
N LEU A 1109 33.86 -16.91 -37.90
CA LEU A 1109 32.55 -16.54 -38.43
C LEU A 1109 32.49 -16.75 -39.95
N ALA A 1110 31.34 -17.23 -40.46
CA ALA A 1110 31.10 -17.37 -41.90
C ALA A 1110 30.76 -16.03 -42.58
N ASN A 1111 30.13 -15.11 -41.84
CA ASN A 1111 29.79 -13.76 -42.30
C ASN A 1111 30.09 -12.75 -41.17
N PRO A 1112 30.80 -11.65 -41.45
CA PRO A 1112 31.09 -10.60 -40.45
C PRO A 1112 29.85 -10.07 -39.71
N ASN A 1113 28.69 -9.98 -40.37
CA ASN A 1113 27.45 -9.50 -39.74
C ASN A 1113 26.90 -10.43 -38.66
N GLN A 1114 27.42 -11.66 -38.54
CA GLN A 1114 27.06 -12.54 -37.42
C GLN A 1114 27.60 -12.02 -36.09
N ALA A 1115 28.64 -11.18 -36.10
CA ALA A 1115 29.16 -10.52 -34.89
C ALA A 1115 28.11 -9.60 -34.25
N LEU A 1116 27.21 -8.99 -35.05
CA LEU A 1116 26.08 -8.17 -34.56
C LEU A 1116 25.07 -8.96 -33.73
N ASN A 1117 24.92 -10.25 -34.02
CA ASN A 1117 23.88 -11.09 -33.46
C ASN A 1117 24.41 -12.01 -32.35
N LYS A 1118 25.73 -12.05 -32.15
CA LYS A 1118 26.41 -12.87 -31.14
C LYS A 1118 27.60 -12.11 -30.51
N PRO A 1119 27.40 -10.91 -29.92
CA PRO A 1119 28.39 -10.38 -28.98
C PRO A 1119 28.40 -11.25 -27.71
N GLY A 1120 29.59 -11.53 -27.16
CA GLY A 1120 29.69 -12.35 -25.95
C GLY A 1120 31.11 -12.80 -25.62
N LEU A 1121 31.20 -13.65 -24.60
CA LEU A 1121 32.42 -14.33 -24.17
C LEU A 1121 32.38 -15.81 -24.57
N VAL A 1122 33.55 -16.44 -24.64
CA VAL A 1122 33.69 -17.90 -24.61
C VAL A 1122 33.79 -18.27 -23.14
N ASP A 1123 32.81 -19.04 -22.69
CA ASP A 1123 32.66 -19.38 -21.29
C ASP A 1123 33.69 -20.46 -20.89
N ASP A 1124 34.14 -20.44 -19.63
CA ASP A 1124 34.95 -21.47 -18.99
C ASP A 1124 36.31 -21.78 -19.65
N CYS A 1125 37.03 -20.76 -20.14
CA CYS A 1125 38.38 -20.95 -20.67
C CYS A 1125 39.41 -21.11 -19.54
N LEU A 1126 40.26 -22.13 -19.63
CA LEU A 1126 41.37 -22.33 -18.71
C LEU A 1126 42.44 -21.25 -18.90
N THR A 1127 42.71 -20.44 -17.89
CA THR A 1127 43.60 -19.26 -17.98
C THR A 1127 44.76 -19.27 -17.00
N GLY A 1128 44.81 -20.24 -16.07
CA GLY A 1128 45.89 -20.24 -15.09
C GLY A 1128 45.71 -21.18 -13.91
N LEU A 1129 46.47 -20.92 -12.85
CA LEU A 1129 46.38 -21.57 -11.55
C LEU A 1129 46.29 -20.53 -10.43
N THR A 1130 45.46 -20.79 -9.43
CA THR A 1130 45.46 -20.09 -8.14
C THR A 1130 46.13 -20.98 -7.10
N ILE A 1131 47.09 -20.42 -6.37
CA ILE A 1131 47.93 -21.10 -5.38
C ILE A 1131 47.63 -20.43 -4.03
N GLN A 1132 46.93 -21.14 -3.15
CA GLN A 1132 46.61 -20.67 -1.81
C GLN A 1132 47.52 -21.36 -0.79
N VAL A 1133 48.31 -20.54 -0.11
CA VAL A 1133 49.19 -20.97 0.97
C VAL A 1133 48.43 -20.85 2.30
N PRO A 1134 48.28 -21.95 3.06
CA PRO A 1134 47.51 -21.92 4.31
C PRO A 1134 48.22 -21.09 5.38
N GLY A 1135 47.43 -20.49 6.26
CA GLY A 1135 47.96 -19.88 7.46
C GLY A 1135 48.55 -20.92 8.43
N PRO A 1136 49.43 -20.50 9.35
CA PRO A 1136 50.04 -21.36 10.33
C PRO A 1136 48.96 -21.87 11.29
N THR A 1137 48.98 -23.18 11.56
CA THR A 1137 48.05 -23.80 12.50
C THR A 1137 48.47 -23.44 13.92
N ARG A 1138 47.65 -22.63 14.62
CA ARG A 1138 47.91 -22.29 16.03
C ARG A 1138 47.59 -23.51 16.89
N SER A 1139 48.62 -24.12 17.48
CA SER A 1139 48.46 -25.16 18.49
C SER A 1139 48.92 -24.65 19.85
N LEU A 1140 48.27 -25.11 20.92
CA LEU A 1140 48.68 -24.83 22.30
C LEU A 1140 49.92 -25.69 22.63
N GLY A 1141 51.09 -25.20 22.23
CA GLY A 1141 52.38 -25.83 22.50
C GLY A 1141 53.45 -25.36 21.52
N VAL A 1142 54.70 -25.27 21.98
CA VAL A 1142 55.85 -25.21 21.07
C VAL A 1142 55.93 -26.60 20.45
N GLY A 1143 55.39 -26.79 19.25
CA GLY A 1143 55.55 -28.04 18.50
C GLY A 1143 57.05 -28.38 18.36
N PRO A 1144 57.41 -29.63 18.01
CA PRO A 1144 58.81 -29.96 17.76
C PRO A 1144 59.36 -29.01 16.70
N VAL A 1145 60.27 -28.11 17.10
CA VAL A 1145 60.96 -27.23 16.16
C VAL A 1145 61.97 -28.12 15.45
N PRO A 1146 61.78 -28.46 14.16
CA PRO A 1146 62.78 -29.22 13.43
C PRO A 1146 64.07 -28.40 13.43
N ALA A 1147 65.24 -29.06 13.52
CA ALA A 1147 66.53 -28.36 13.49
C ALA A 1147 66.68 -27.46 12.24
N GLU A 1148 65.98 -27.81 11.16
CA GLU A 1148 65.84 -27.07 9.91
C GLU A 1148 65.13 -25.71 10.07
N ALA A 1149 64.20 -25.57 11.03
CA ALA A 1149 63.52 -24.31 11.34
C ALA A 1149 64.34 -23.39 12.26
N LEU A 1150 65.45 -23.91 12.81
CA LEU A 1150 66.48 -23.15 13.50
C LEU A 1150 67.70 -22.88 12.59
N ASP A 1151 67.59 -23.21 11.30
CA ASP A 1151 68.64 -22.91 10.33
C ASP A 1151 68.77 -21.38 10.23
N VAL A 1152 70.00 -20.90 10.39
CA VAL A 1152 70.28 -19.48 10.56
C VAL A 1152 70.62 -18.91 9.20
N ASP A 1153 69.82 -17.96 8.71
CA ASP A 1153 70.22 -17.15 7.56
C ASP A 1153 71.51 -16.41 7.92
N GLY A 1154 72.61 -16.79 7.25
CA GLY A 1154 73.91 -16.17 7.43
C GLY A 1154 73.86 -14.72 6.95
N LEU A 1155 73.62 -13.77 7.87
CA LEU A 1155 73.86 -12.36 7.58
C LEU A 1155 75.32 -12.19 7.12
N PRO A 1156 75.59 -11.32 6.12
CA PRO A 1156 76.96 -10.96 5.78
C PRO A 1156 77.69 -10.51 7.05
N PRO A 1157 78.94 -10.92 7.30
CA PRO A 1157 79.64 -10.59 8.53
C PRO A 1157 79.74 -9.06 8.69
N GLY A 1158 78.90 -8.51 9.55
CA GLY A 1158 79.00 -7.13 10.00
C GLY A 1158 80.28 -6.96 10.81
N ARG A 1159 80.99 -5.84 10.65
CA ARG A 1159 82.12 -5.49 11.52
C ARG A 1159 81.61 -5.24 12.93
N MET A 1160 81.55 -6.28 13.75
CA MET A 1160 81.34 -6.13 15.19
C MET A 1160 82.61 -5.53 15.81
N PRO A 1161 82.53 -4.40 16.54
CA PRO A 1161 83.71 -3.72 17.09
C PRO A 1161 84.45 -4.47 18.20
N LEU A 1162 83.99 -5.66 18.61
CA LEU A 1162 84.41 -6.35 19.84
C LEU A 1162 84.97 -7.78 19.62
N ARG A 1163 85.33 -8.16 18.40
CA ARG A 1163 86.15 -9.36 18.17
C ARG A 1163 87.63 -9.00 18.18
N ASP A 1164 88.17 -8.83 19.38
CA ASP A 1164 89.59 -9.06 19.64
C ASP A 1164 89.71 -10.55 20.03
N GLU A 1165 90.57 -11.32 19.37
CA GLU A 1165 90.67 -12.79 19.54
C GLU A 1165 91.42 -13.19 20.82
N THR A 1166 91.85 -12.21 21.62
CA THR A 1166 92.49 -12.45 22.91
C THR A 1166 91.44 -12.57 24.01
N VAL A 1167 91.33 -13.76 24.63
CA VAL A 1167 90.46 -13.98 25.79
C VAL A 1167 90.97 -13.11 26.94
N ALA A 1168 90.31 -11.98 27.18
CA ALA A 1168 90.57 -11.13 28.33
C ALA A 1168 89.74 -11.60 29.53
N GLY A 1169 90.35 -12.40 30.41
CA GLY A 1169 89.83 -12.72 31.73
C GLY A 1169 89.64 -14.23 32.01
N PRO A 1170 89.57 -14.62 33.29
CA PRO A 1170 89.36 -16.02 33.70
C PRO A 1170 87.99 -16.54 33.27
N SER A 1171 87.90 -17.85 33.01
CA SER A 1171 86.66 -18.51 32.58
C SER A 1171 85.56 -18.38 33.65
N PRO A 1172 84.33 -18.01 33.27
CA PRO A 1172 83.19 -17.99 34.19
C PRO A 1172 82.95 -19.38 34.79
N VAL A 1173 82.64 -19.43 36.10
CA VAL A 1173 82.33 -20.70 36.79
C VAL A 1173 80.92 -20.62 37.35
N ALA A 1174 80.17 -21.72 37.27
CA ALA A 1174 78.84 -21.82 37.86
C ALA A 1174 78.93 -21.62 39.38
N ASP A 1175 78.13 -20.72 39.91
CA ASP A 1175 78.01 -20.49 41.35
C ASP A 1175 76.59 -20.78 41.81
N PRO A 1176 76.35 -21.81 42.64
CA PRO A 1176 75.02 -22.15 43.14
C PRO A 1176 74.30 -21.00 43.86
N HIS A 1177 75.02 -19.98 44.34
CA HIS A 1177 74.45 -18.81 45.02
C HIS A 1177 74.09 -17.66 44.08
N SER A 1178 74.42 -17.74 42.78
CA SER A 1178 74.20 -16.65 41.83
C SER A 1178 72.71 -16.34 41.64
N ILE A 1179 71.84 -17.35 41.70
CA ILE A 1179 70.38 -17.14 41.63
C ILE A 1179 69.88 -16.32 42.82
N ALA A 1180 70.38 -16.62 44.03
CA ALA A 1180 70.03 -15.86 45.24
C ALA A 1180 70.59 -14.44 45.18
N LEU A 1181 71.86 -14.29 44.77
CA LEU A 1181 72.52 -12.99 44.62
C LEU A 1181 71.80 -12.08 43.61
N ILE A 1182 71.34 -12.62 42.47
CA ILE A 1182 70.57 -11.85 41.48
C ILE A 1182 69.21 -11.44 42.05
N GLY A 1183 68.55 -12.34 42.77
CA GLY A 1183 67.31 -12.03 43.49
C GLY A 1183 67.49 -10.88 44.48
N GLU A 1184 68.50 -10.97 45.34
CA GLU A 1184 68.84 -9.94 46.33
C GLU A 1184 69.23 -8.60 45.66
N THR A 1185 70.00 -8.65 44.57
CA THR A 1185 70.43 -7.44 43.85
C THR A 1185 69.25 -6.70 43.21
N LEU A 1186 68.23 -7.42 42.75
CA LEU A 1186 67.02 -6.83 42.17
C LEU A 1186 66.02 -6.34 43.23
N ASP A 1187 66.04 -6.96 44.41
CA ASP A 1187 65.29 -6.52 45.59
C ASP A 1187 66.04 -5.45 46.42
N ASP A 1188 67.25 -5.05 46.03
CA ASP A 1188 68.02 -4.00 46.71
C ASP A 1188 67.38 -2.63 46.49
N THR A 1189 66.64 -2.20 47.52
CA THR A 1189 65.92 -0.93 47.58
C THR A 1189 66.77 0.24 48.07
N ASP A 1190 68.09 0.09 48.24
CA ASP A 1190 68.93 1.21 48.66
C ASP A 1190 68.79 2.37 47.64
N PRO A 1191 68.33 3.55 48.08
CA PRO A 1191 67.98 4.63 47.18
C PRO A 1191 69.20 5.26 46.51
N GLU A 1192 70.41 5.13 47.05
CA GLU A 1192 71.64 5.69 46.45
C GLU A 1192 72.42 4.66 45.64
N THR A 1193 72.53 3.43 46.13
CA THR A 1193 73.45 2.43 45.59
C THR A 1193 72.76 1.18 45.05
N GLY A 1194 71.51 0.93 45.44
CA GLY A 1194 70.73 -0.25 45.05
C GLY A 1194 70.19 -0.17 43.63
N THR A 1195 69.92 -1.34 43.05
CA THR A 1195 69.48 -1.48 41.65
C THR A 1195 68.17 -0.77 41.39
N VAL A 1196 67.21 -0.85 42.32
CA VAL A 1196 65.93 -0.16 42.21
C VAL A 1196 66.14 1.35 42.16
N GLY A 1197 66.94 1.92 43.08
CA GLY A 1197 67.24 3.34 43.12
C GLY A 1197 68.00 3.84 41.87
N ARG A 1198 68.95 3.06 41.35
CA ARG A 1198 69.66 3.38 40.09
C ARG A 1198 68.71 3.41 38.89
N ARG A 1199 67.77 2.47 38.81
CA ARG A 1199 66.80 2.38 37.72
C ARG A 1199 65.82 3.56 37.75
N THR A 1200 65.31 3.93 38.91
CA THR A 1200 64.43 5.10 39.05
C THR A 1200 65.14 6.38 38.61
N ARG A 1201 66.40 6.60 39.01
CA ARG A 1201 67.17 7.76 38.53
C ARG A 1201 67.38 7.77 37.02
N ALA A 1202 67.61 6.60 36.41
CA ALA A 1202 67.74 6.52 34.95
C ALA A 1202 66.42 6.84 34.25
N HIS A 1203 65.29 6.35 34.79
CA HIS A 1203 63.94 6.71 34.31
C HIS A 1203 63.69 8.22 34.43
N ASP A 1204 64.02 8.82 35.58
CA ASP A 1204 63.87 10.26 35.82
C ASP A 1204 64.75 11.08 34.87
N ALA A 1205 65.99 10.65 34.63
CA ALA A 1205 66.90 11.32 33.70
C ALA A 1205 66.40 11.26 32.25
N LEU A 1206 65.89 10.11 31.82
CA LEU A 1206 65.30 9.93 30.49
C LEU A 1206 63.99 10.73 30.33
N ALA A 1207 63.17 10.81 31.38
CA ALA A 1207 61.98 11.65 31.41
C ALA A 1207 62.35 13.14 31.31
N ALA A 1208 63.38 13.60 32.03
CA ALA A 1208 63.90 14.97 31.94
C ALA A 1208 64.45 15.31 30.55
N LEU A 1209 64.90 14.31 29.78
CA LEU A 1209 65.32 14.46 28.38
C LEU A 1209 64.15 14.39 27.38
N GLY A 1210 62.90 14.27 27.84
CA GLY A 1210 61.71 14.26 27.00
C GLY A 1210 61.40 12.92 26.31
N LEU A 1211 62.09 11.84 26.68
CA LEU A 1211 62.00 10.53 26.03
C LEU A 1211 60.91 9.59 26.61
N ALA A 1212 60.14 10.05 27.60
CA ALA A 1212 58.97 9.38 28.21
C ALA A 1212 59.04 7.82 28.25
N PRO A 1213 59.99 7.22 29.00
CA PRO A 1213 60.28 5.78 28.97
C PRO A 1213 59.20 4.85 29.57
N GLY A 1214 57.98 5.35 29.81
CA GLY A 1214 56.90 4.60 30.45
C GLY A 1214 57.06 4.47 31.98
N SER A 1215 56.29 3.57 32.60
CA SER A 1215 56.23 3.41 34.06
C SER A 1215 57.41 2.59 34.61
N ASP A 1216 58.14 3.14 35.60
CA ASP A 1216 59.15 2.42 36.38
C ASP A 1216 58.48 1.48 37.41
N GLY A 1217 58.00 0.33 36.93
CA GLY A 1217 57.31 -0.66 37.77
C GLY A 1217 58.25 -1.39 38.74
N SER A 1218 57.72 -1.88 39.87
CA SER A 1218 58.47 -2.62 40.90
C SER A 1218 59.17 -3.89 40.35
N LEU A 1219 60.41 -4.12 40.78
CA LEU A 1219 61.19 -5.33 40.46
C LEU A 1219 60.92 -6.50 41.42
N THR A 1220 60.12 -6.28 42.48
CA THR A 1220 59.91 -7.27 43.55
C THR A 1220 59.29 -8.58 43.07
N ARG A 1221 58.43 -8.52 42.04
CA ARG A 1221 57.85 -9.74 41.46
C ARG A 1221 58.90 -10.53 40.68
N THR A 1222 59.77 -9.83 39.95
CA THR A 1222 60.84 -10.42 39.15
C THR A 1222 61.90 -11.07 40.03
N ALA A 1223 62.32 -10.38 41.10
CA ALA A 1223 63.24 -10.92 42.10
C ALA A 1223 62.71 -12.22 42.72
N ARG A 1224 61.41 -12.28 43.08
CA ARG A 1224 60.77 -13.51 43.58
C ARG A 1224 60.70 -14.64 42.57
N LEU A 1225 60.55 -14.32 41.27
CA LEU A 1225 60.39 -15.32 40.22
C LEU A 1225 61.72 -15.95 39.78
N ILE A 1226 62.86 -15.29 40.00
CA ILE A 1226 64.18 -15.75 39.56
C ILE A 1226 64.53 -17.14 40.09
N GLY A 1227 64.21 -17.44 41.35
CA GLY A 1227 64.42 -18.76 41.95
C GLY A 1227 63.63 -19.89 41.29
N THR A 1228 62.65 -19.57 40.45
CA THR A 1228 61.82 -20.54 39.72
C THR A 1228 61.97 -20.45 38.21
N THR A 1229 62.49 -19.33 37.69
CA THR A 1229 62.61 -19.06 36.25
C THR A 1229 63.97 -19.49 35.71
N LEU A 1230 65.03 -19.40 36.51
CA LEU A 1230 66.34 -19.90 36.15
C LEU A 1230 66.49 -21.35 36.65
N THR A 1231 66.57 -22.28 35.70
CA THR A 1231 66.68 -23.73 35.99
C THR A 1231 68.10 -24.19 36.28
N ASP A 1232 69.10 -23.35 35.99
CA ASP A 1232 70.53 -23.58 36.28
C ASP A 1232 71.18 -22.28 36.79
N ALA A 1233 72.23 -22.43 37.60
CA ALA A 1233 72.94 -21.30 38.18
C ALA A 1233 73.78 -20.54 37.13
N PRO A 1234 73.53 -19.24 36.91
CA PRO A 1234 74.34 -18.42 36.00
C PRO A 1234 75.82 -18.47 36.37
N LEU A 1235 76.67 -18.43 35.34
CA LEU A 1235 78.13 -18.37 35.50
C LEU A 1235 78.51 -16.98 36.02
N LEU A 1236 79.26 -16.92 37.11
CA LEU A 1236 79.82 -15.68 37.64
C LEU A 1236 81.30 -15.55 37.26
N THR A 1237 81.73 -14.32 37.02
CA THR A 1237 83.15 -13.97 36.93
C THR A 1237 83.68 -13.66 38.33
N GLU A 1238 85.00 -13.70 38.54
CA GLU A 1238 85.63 -13.37 39.85
C GLU A 1238 85.28 -11.98 40.38
N ALA A 1239 84.85 -11.04 39.52
CA ALA A 1239 84.42 -9.71 39.93
C ALA A 1239 83.00 -9.67 40.56
N ALA A 1240 82.24 -10.76 40.43
CA ALA A 1240 80.85 -10.88 40.88
C ALA A 1240 80.63 -11.94 41.97
N ARG A 1241 81.70 -12.62 42.42
CA ARG A 1241 81.74 -13.37 43.70
C ARG A 1241 82.20 -12.44 44.80
#